data_AF-A0A0H3A991-F1
#
_entry.id   AF-A0A0H3A991-F1
#
_cell.length_a   1.000
_cell.length_b   1.000
_cell.length_c   1.000
_cell.angle_alpha   90.00
_cell.angle_beta   90.00
_cell.angle_gamma   90.00
#
_symmetry.space_group_name_H-M   'P 1'
#
loop_
_entity.id
_entity.type
_entity.pdbx_description
1 polymer ?
#
loop_
_entity_poly.entity_id
_entity_poly.type
_entity_poly.pdbx_seq_one_letter_code
_entity_poly.pdbx_strand_id
1 'polypeptide(L)'
;MGWAGRNLTRDQRDAIARKLFTVTEEEDKWLNGLCPLHDDQNQSFSYNVDEDVFHCFRQCVEDGDLVDLYCNVRGLPLRSGEGFKAFRREFAADAGVGQPARRTPGEARKREVASDKSEAKREPRQNLEIPEAVYEAMTPVTPDWGLRLLHLRGWSRETIDGYGVRLLSHFRRKSDLYSVFPLKSIERVVIPVRDAQGVLRNLRCYHALGKPQGDQPKIFSWGRGHGASMLFPPASMLRPGSVLLCEGEGDCLCALSRGLNAITQTGKPNEWPEDHANALAGRKVTIAYDADQAGQKYALAAAKNLARKGCAVTIIKWPAFMGLRDDGTWPEDHGQDLTDYFVKHGKDVAAFLTLIDNAEPYAAASPPAAKGGQDPPATGSDPDAPYMRFFGMSANGRFTFRERTLADYLCQENPMMYHDKSGQLFVWNGKHFEIYSDEQLKRRAINALGDEATASRVASCSSLAMTMSAIPHGRSLNDREDWLCIENGMLNVSTLELVPHDRDYLATIMLPVRYDSEATPKPERWLTFLGETIQTEGPIAQLQEFMGYCLTRQTKFDKCLLLLGPGSDGKSKVIKVLRAMVGEANCSAVSMTGLEDQFQRSALFGKLLNVGTEVTTAALESEYFKAIVTGDPIQASFKHKDSFEFTPCVKLVYAANKLPRVMDNSDGYFRRILPIQFKRQFLENDPAMDPDLESKLMAELDGIFEWSLVGLHRLLAQGRFTMCDETRDILMDYRRFNNPVLGFVQDWCCITENTRTDIKDLYAQFKRYASENGFKQLNRENFMRELETAARKVREDAAVRVTRPRSANGARPYLVENIVIKAVTETV
;
A
#
# COMPACT_ATOMS: atom_id res chain seq x y z
N MET A 1 -5.97 19.19 17.93
CA MET A 1 -6.34 19.22 19.36
C MET A 1 -6.39 17.81 19.91
N GLY A 2 -5.60 17.57 20.95
CA GLY A 2 -5.41 16.31 21.65
C GLY A 2 -6.62 15.83 22.46
N TRP A 3 -6.39 14.93 23.42
CA TRP A 3 -7.41 14.59 24.42
C TRP A 3 -7.64 15.75 25.41
N ALA A 4 -6.56 16.39 25.87
CA ALA A 4 -6.62 17.53 26.79
C ALA A 4 -7.38 18.71 26.18
N GLY A 5 -7.12 19.05 24.91
CA GLY A 5 -7.81 20.09 24.15
C GLY A 5 -9.33 19.88 24.05
N ARG A 6 -9.78 18.62 24.05
CA ARG A 6 -11.20 18.25 23.91
C ARG A 6 -11.95 18.06 25.23
N ASN A 7 -11.25 17.71 26.31
CA ASN A 7 -11.87 17.24 27.56
C ASN A 7 -11.51 18.08 28.79
N LEU A 8 -10.49 18.93 28.70
CA LEU A 8 -10.14 19.88 29.74
C LEU A 8 -10.57 21.29 29.32
N THR A 9 -10.91 22.12 30.30
CA THR A 9 -11.11 23.56 30.08
C THR A 9 -9.78 24.25 29.83
N ARG A 10 -9.82 25.48 29.27
CA ARG A 10 -8.63 26.30 29.07
C ARG A 10 -7.83 26.47 30.37
N ASP A 11 -8.51 26.83 31.46
CA ASP A 11 -7.89 27.05 32.77
C ASP A 11 -7.25 25.78 33.36
N GLN A 12 -7.87 24.61 33.11
CA GLN A 12 -7.29 23.32 33.51
C GLN A 12 -6.01 23.01 32.71
N ARG A 13 -5.99 23.30 31.41
CA ARG A 13 -4.78 23.10 30.59
C ARG A 13 -3.66 24.05 31.00
N ASP A 14 -3.97 25.32 31.25
CA ASP A 14 -3.00 26.30 31.77
C ASP A 14 -2.38 25.80 33.09
N ALA A 15 -3.22 25.41 34.06
CA ALA A 15 -2.76 24.95 35.37
C ALA A 15 -1.90 23.68 35.29
N ILE A 16 -2.19 22.77 34.36
CA ILE A 16 -1.38 21.55 34.14
C ILE A 16 -0.06 21.90 33.46
N ALA A 17 -0.08 22.74 32.43
CA ALA A 17 1.12 23.15 31.70
C ALA A 17 2.16 23.78 32.65
N ARG A 18 1.72 24.66 33.56
CA ARG A 18 2.57 25.28 34.59
C ARG A 18 3.16 24.32 35.62
N LYS A 19 2.63 23.09 35.73
CA LYS A 19 3.21 22.02 36.55
C LYS A 19 4.25 21.19 35.79
N LEU A 20 4.24 21.23 34.45
CA LEU A 20 5.13 20.43 33.60
C LEU A 20 6.39 21.19 33.20
N PHE A 21 6.35 22.52 33.17
CA PHE A 21 7.51 23.35 32.91
C PHE A 21 7.43 24.72 33.59
N THR A 22 8.58 25.37 33.71
CA THR A 22 8.69 26.69 34.35
C THR A 22 8.35 27.78 33.34
N VAL A 23 7.18 28.40 33.49
CA VAL A 23 6.73 29.54 32.68
C VAL A 23 7.41 30.82 33.18
N THR A 24 8.12 31.51 32.28
CA THR A 24 8.82 32.78 32.57
C THR A 24 8.08 33.98 31.99
N GLU A 25 7.26 33.78 30.96
CA GLU A 25 6.53 34.83 30.26
C GLU A 25 5.18 34.30 29.73
N GLU A 26 4.15 35.14 29.77
CA GLU A 26 2.82 34.83 29.25
C GLU A 26 2.39 35.90 28.25
N GLU A 27 2.16 35.49 27.00
CA GLU A 27 1.68 36.34 25.92
C GLU A 27 0.37 35.77 25.34
N ASP A 28 -0.75 36.38 25.72
CA ASP A 28 -2.10 36.06 25.22
C ASP A 28 -2.49 34.59 25.46
N LYS A 29 -2.41 33.73 24.43
CA LYS A 29 -2.70 32.29 24.51
C LYS A 29 -1.46 31.40 24.69
N TRP A 30 -0.27 31.99 24.76
CA TRP A 30 1.01 31.30 24.83
C TRP A 30 1.67 31.41 26.21
N LEU A 31 2.03 30.26 26.77
CA LEU A 31 2.88 30.12 27.95
C LEU A 31 4.29 29.83 27.48
N ASN A 32 5.23 30.75 27.72
CA ASN A 32 6.61 30.62 27.30
C ASN A 32 7.54 30.43 28.51
N GLY A 33 8.54 29.56 28.37
CA GLY A 33 9.37 29.16 29.50
C GLY A 33 10.62 28.38 29.13
N LEU A 34 11.29 27.89 30.18
CA LEU A 34 12.40 26.95 30.03
C LEU A 34 11.86 25.59 29.60
N CYS A 35 12.56 24.93 28.67
CA CYS A 35 12.17 23.60 28.21
C CYS A 35 12.35 22.58 29.34
N PRO A 36 11.34 21.74 29.65
CA PRO A 36 11.46 20.75 30.72
C PRO A 36 12.20 19.47 30.29
N LEU A 37 12.63 19.38 29.03
CA LEU A 37 13.17 18.16 28.41
C LEU A 37 14.69 18.21 28.15
N HIS A 38 15.30 19.38 28.29
CA HIS A 38 16.75 19.55 28.21
C HIS A 38 17.18 20.70 29.13
N ASP A 39 18.46 20.75 29.49
CA ASP A 39 18.99 21.84 30.31
C ASP A 39 19.09 23.12 29.46
N ASP A 40 18.23 24.09 29.76
CA ASP A 40 18.19 25.37 29.06
C ASP A 40 18.26 26.54 30.04
N GLN A 41 19.07 27.53 29.68
CA GLN A 41 19.20 28.78 30.43
C GLN A 41 18.42 29.93 29.79
N ASN A 42 17.84 29.72 28.61
CA ASN A 42 17.02 30.69 27.89
C ASN A 42 15.61 30.15 27.63
N GLN A 43 14.66 31.05 27.38
CA GLN A 43 13.28 30.70 27.03
C GLN A 43 13.25 30.06 25.62
N SER A 44 13.02 28.76 25.55
CA SER A 44 12.99 28.00 24.28
C SER A 44 11.75 27.14 24.11
N PHE A 45 10.82 27.17 25.07
CA PHE A 45 9.64 26.34 25.07
C PHE A 45 8.36 27.16 25.16
N SER A 46 7.37 26.81 24.36
CA SER A 46 6.10 27.52 24.25
C SER A 46 4.94 26.53 24.22
N TYR A 47 3.89 26.79 24.99
CA TYR A 47 2.63 26.02 24.96
C TYR A 47 1.44 26.94 24.69
N ASN A 48 0.65 26.61 23.66
CA ASN A 48 -0.59 27.31 23.34
C ASN A 48 -1.77 26.63 24.04
N VAL A 49 -2.37 27.33 25.00
CA VAL A 49 -3.42 26.79 25.87
C VAL A 49 -4.74 26.56 25.13
N ASP A 50 -5.02 27.35 24.09
CA ASP A 50 -6.26 27.26 23.32
C ASP A 50 -6.21 26.13 22.29
N GLU A 51 -5.06 26.01 21.61
CA GLU A 51 -4.87 25.04 20.54
C GLU A 51 -4.37 23.68 21.03
N ASP A 52 -3.93 23.62 22.30
CA ASP A 52 -3.37 22.43 22.96
C ASP A 52 -2.17 21.86 22.20
N VAL A 53 -1.18 22.73 21.95
CA VAL A 53 0.06 22.39 21.24
C VAL A 53 1.25 23.04 21.94
N PHE A 54 2.32 22.28 22.16
CA PHE A 54 3.61 22.81 22.59
C PHE A 54 4.64 22.75 21.47
N HIS A 55 5.61 23.67 21.55
CA HIS A 55 6.75 23.78 20.66
C HIS A 55 8.02 23.98 21.47
N CYS A 56 9.11 23.33 21.06
CA CYS A 56 10.46 23.64 21.54
C CYS A 56 11.29 24.18 20.38
N PHE A 57 11.74 25.44 20.46
CA PHE A 57 12.51 26.09 19.40
C PHE A 57 13.93 25.54 19.22
N ARG A 58 14.39 24.68 20.14
CA ARG A 58 15.62 23.89 20.03
C ARG A 58 15.40 22.50 19.42
N GLN A 59 14.16 22.12 19.10
CA GLN A 59 13.77 20.85 18.48
C GLN A 59 14.24 19.61 19.26
N CYS A 60 14.17 19.63 20.59
CA CYS A 60 14.55 18.46 21.40
C CYS A 60 13.56 17.29 21.28
N VAL A 61 12.29 17.59 20.95
CA VAL A 61 11.24 16.62 20.65
C VAL A 61 10.33 17.21 19.57
N GLU A 62 9.56 16.35 18.89
CA GLU A 62 8.49 16.78 17.99
C GLU A 62 7.39 17.52 18.75
N ASP A 63 6.76 18.48 18.07
CA ASP A 63 5.63 19.24 18.59
C ASP A 63 4.46 18.31 18.92
N GLY A 64 3.81 18.54 20.05
CA GLY A 64 2.78 17.64 20.58
C GLY A 64 1.72 18.35 21.40
N ASP A 65 0.77 17.58 21.92
CA ASP A 65 -0.27 18.09 22.82
C ASP A 65 0.16 18.03 24.30
N LEU A 66 -0.68 18.49 25.22
CA LEU A 66 -0.37 18.51 26.65
C LEU A 66 -0.16 17.11 27.27
N VAL A 67 -0.76 16.06 26.69
CA VAL A 67 -0.54 14.67 27.11
C VAL A 67 0.83 14.18 26.65
N ASP A 68 1.21 14.53 25.43
CA ASP A 68 2.54 14.22 24.89
C ASP A 68 3.63 14.95 25.71
N LEU A 69 3.40 16.21 26.09
CA LEU A 69 4.31 16.95 26.97
C LEU A 69 4.50 16.24 28.31
N TYR A 70 3.40 15.81 28.94
CA TYR A 70 3.47 15.05 30.18
C TYR A 70 4.26 13.75 30.03
N CYS A 71 4.00 12.99 28.97
CA CYS A 71 4.69 11.73 28.73
C CYS A 71 6.21 11.96 28.55
N ASN A 72 6.59 12.99 27.80
CA ASN A 72 7.99 13.36 27.61
C ASN A 72 8.66 13.78 28.93
N VAL A 73 8.02 14.63 29.73
CA VAL A 73 8.56 15.08 31.03
C VAL A 73 8.70 13.93 32.03
N ARG A 74 7.81 12.93 31.96
CA ARG A 74 7.82 11.76 32.85
C ARG A 74 8.57 10.55 32.30
N GLY A 75 9.13 10.62 31.09
CA GLY A 75 9.81 9.50 30.43
C GLY A 75 8.89 8.31 30.10
N LEU A 76 7.60 8.58 29.84
CA LEU A 76 6.61 7.56 29.51
C LEU A 76 6.49 7.37 27.99
N PRO A 77 6.13 6.16 27.50
CA PRO A 77 5.98 5.91 26.07
C PRO A 77 4.90 6.80 25.44
N LEU A 78 5.30 7.60 24.44
CA LEU A 78 4.40 8.49 23.70
C LEU A 78 3.28 7.73 22.98
N ARG A 79 2.10 8.36 22.88
CA ARG A 79 0.93 7.84 22.16
C ARG A 79 0.53 6.40 22.55
N SER A 80 0.91 5.97 23.75
CA SER A 80 0.58 4.67 24.32
C SER A 80 -0.60 4.76 25.29
N GLY A 81 -1.29 3.64 25.49
CA GLY A 81 -2.34 3.55 26.50
C GLY A 81 -1.82 3.73 27.93
N GLU A 82 -0.51 3.58 28.17
CA GLU A 82 0.11 3.67 29.50
C GLU A 82 0.35 5.12 29.92
N GLY A 83 1.02 5.93 29.09
CA GLY A 83 1.24 7.35 29.33
C GLY A 83 -0.07 8.12 29.48
N PHE A 84 -1.06 7.79 28.65
CA PHE A 84 -2.40 8.37 28.73
C PHE A 84 -3.14 8.03 30.04
N LYS A 85 -3.03 6.78 30.53
CA LYS A 85 -3.61 6.39 31.82
C LYS A 85 -2.95 7.09 33.00
N ALA A 86 -1.63 7.28 32.94
CA ALA A 86 -0.87 8.02 33.96
C ALA A 86 -1.29 9.50 34.00
N PHE A 87 -1.34 10.17 32.84
CA PHE A 87 -1.82 11.55 32.72
C PHE A 87 -3.23 11.73 33.32
N ARG A 88 -4.15 10.82 32.98
CA ARG A 88 -5.52 10.86 33.52
C ARG A 88 -5.58 10.63 35.03
N ARG A 89 -4.71 9.78 35.58
CA ARG A 89 -4.66 9.56 37.03
C ARG A 89 -4.19 10.81 37.77
N GLU A 90 -3.20 11.51 37.22
CA GLU A 90 -2.58 12.68 37.85
C GLU A 90 -3.43 13.96 37.67
N PHE A 91 -4.07 14.16 36.52
CA PHE A 91 -4.71 15.44 36.19
C PHE A 91 -6.21 15.36 35.85
N ALA A 92 -6.76 14.18 35.56
CA ALA A 92 -8.20 14.06 35.24
C ALA A 92 -9.09 13.76 36.46
N ALA A 93 -8.51 13.30 37.58
CA ALA A 93 -9.25 13.03 38.82
C ALA A 93 -9.79 14.33 39.47
N ASP A 94 -8.99 15.39 39.50
CA ASP A 94 -9.36 16.70 40.06
C ASP A 94 -10.20 17.55 39.09
N ALA A 95 -10.23 17.21 37.80
CA ALA A 95 -10.91 17.96 36.74
C ALA A 95 -12.43 17.69 36.64
N GLY A 96 -13.01 16.90 37.54
CA GLY A 96 -14.43 16.50 37.48
C GLY A 96 -14.76 15.47 36.39
N VAL A 97 -13.75 14.92 35.70
CA VAL A 97 -13.91 13.89 34.68
C VAL A 97 -13.93 12.52 35.36
N GLY A 98 -15.13 12.07 35.76
CA GLY A 98 -15.33 10.90 36.61
C GLY A 98 -14.49 9.66 36.25
N GLN A 99 -13.85 9.06 37.27
CA GLN A 99 -13.19 7.75 37.14
C GLN A 99 -14.24 6.64 37.00
N PRO A 100 -14.06 5.65 36.10
CA PRO A 100 -14.84 4.42 36.16
C PRO A 100 -14.40 3.62 37.40
N ALA A 101 -15.37 3.16 38.19
CA ALA A 101 -15.16 2.49 39.46
C ALA A 101 -14.25 1.25 39.37
N ARG A 102 -13.39 1.07 40.39
CA ARG A 102 -12.55 -0.12 40.62
C ARG A 102 -13.44 -1.35 40.84
N ARG A 103 -13.25 -2.41 40.05
CA ARG A 103 -13.88 -3.73 40.26
C ARG A 103 -12.92 -4.71 40.95
N THR A 104 -13.47 -5.51 41.85
CA THR A 104 -12.80 -6.50 42.70
C THR A 104 -12.37 -7.77 41.96
N PRO A 105 -11.30 -8.47 42.40
CA PRO A 105 -10.79 -9.70 41.79
C PRO A 105 -11.71 -10.86 42.17
N GLY A 106 -12.71 -11.11 41.34
CA GLY A 106 -13.74 -12.13 41.56
C GLY A 106 -14.88 -12.04 40.54
N GLU A 107 -15.05 -10.87 39.92
CA GLU A 107 -15.90 -10.66 38.74
C GLU A 107 -15.09 -10.61 37.43
N ALA A 108 -13.77 -10.80 37.51
CA ALA A 108 -12.82 -10.70 36.41
C ALA A 108 -12.76 -11.92 35.47
N ARG A 109 -13.77 -12.81 35.51
CA ARG A 109 -13.82 -14.00 34.63
C ARG A 109 -15.14 -14.22 33.90
N LYS A 110 -15.99 -13.18 33.81
CA LYS A 110 -17.25 -13.23 33.04
C LYS A 110 -17.43 -12.12 32.00
N ARG A 111 -16.39 -11.32 31.72
CA ARG A 111 -16.36 -10.40 30.56
C ARG A 111 -14.97 -10.30 29.94
N GLU A 112 -14.42 -11.44 29.55
CA GLU A 112 -13.51 -11.59 28.42
C GLU A 112 -13.95 -12.90 27.75
N VAL A 113 -14.17 -12.88 26.43
CA VAL A 113 -14.98 -13.85 25.66
C VAL A 113 -16.49 -13.69 25.87
N ALA A 114 -16.98 -12.48 25.60
CA ALA A 114 -18.30 -12.28 25.01
C ALA A 114 -18.15 -11.23 23.91
N SER A 115 -17.54 -11.63 22.80
CA SER A 115 -17.88 -11.04 21.51
C SER A 115 -19.26 -11.60 21.11
N ASP A 116 -20.30 -11.15 21.80
CA ASP A 116 -21.62 -10.99 21.17
C ASP A 116 -21.38 -10.15 19.91
N LYS A 117 -21.64 -10.52 18.65
CA LYS A 117 -22.46 -11.59 18.05
C LYS A 117 -23.86 -11.82 18.64
N SER A 118 -24.33 -10.92 19.49
CA SER A 118 -25.74 -10.56 19.48
C SER A 118 -25.89 -9.38 18.53
N GLU A 119 -26.91 -9.45 17.69
CA GLU A 119 -27.48 -8.37 16.90
C GLU A 119 -27.75 -7.12 17.77
N ALA A 120 -26.72 -6.34 18.10
CA ALA A 120 -26.90 -4.90 18.15
C ALA A 120 -27.07 -4.52 16.69
N LYS A 121 -28.33 -4.33 16.27
CA LYS A 121 -28.70 -3.56 15.08
C LYS A 121 -27.60 -2.51 14.89
N ARG A 122 -26.82 -2.62 13.81
CA ARG A 122 -26.03 -1.47 13.36
C ARG A 122 -27.05 -0.34 13.34
N GLU A 123 -26.96 0.61 14.26
CA GLU A 123 -27.61 1.86 13.98
C GLU A 123 -27.05 2.29 12.63
N PRO A 124 -27.92 2.58 11.64
CA PRO A 124 -27.46 2.98 10.32
C PRO A 124 -26.45 4.10 10.55
N ARG A 125 -25.34 4.10 9.80
CA ARG A 125 -24.45 5.27 9.72
C ARG A 125 -25.37 6.46 9.44
N GLN A 126 -25.75 7.22 10.45
CA GLN A 126 -26.68 8.32 10.26
C GLN A 126 -25.95 9.27 9.33
N ASN A 127 -26.57 9.55 8.19
CA ASN A 127 -26.06 10.51 7.24
C ASN A 127 -25.93 11.83 7.99
N LEU A 128 -24.71 12.22 8.35
CA LEU A 128 -24.42 13.53 8.91
C LEU A 128 -25.02 14.54 7.95
N GLU A 129 -25.93 15.36 8.46
CA GLU A 129 -26.58 16.41 7.70
C GLU A 129 -25.52 17.28 7.02
N ILE A 130 -25.68 17.51 5.71
CA ILE A 130 -24.85 18.46 4.99
C ILE A 130 -25.55 19.82 5.11
N PRO A 131 -24.89 20.84 5.70
CA PRO A 131 -25.46 22.18 5.79
C PRO A 131 -25.90 22.67 4.41
N GLU A 132 -27.14 23.17 4.34
CA GLU A 132 -27.75 23.64 3.08
C GLU A 132 -26.88 24.70 2.39
N ALA A 133 -26.20 25.54 3.18
CA ALA A 133 -25.24 26.55 2.71
C ALA A 133 -24.15 25.99 1.78
N VAL A 134 -23.73 24.73 1.95
CA VAL A 134 -22.74 24.07 1.08
C VAL A 134 -23.30 23.85 -0.32
N TYR A 135 -24.55 23.42 -0.42
CA TYR A 135 -25.26 23.25 -1.69
C TYR A 135 -25.64 24.60 -2.29
N GLU A 136 -26.06 25.56 -1.47
CA GLU A 136 -26.44 26.90 -1.93
C GLU A 136 -25.27 27.70 -2.51
N ALA A 137 -24.04 27.45 -2.03
CA ALA A 137 -22.82 28.03 -2.60
C ALA A 137 -22.55 27.58 -4.05
N MET A 138 -23.12 26.43 -4.47
CA MET A 138 -22.92 25.92 -5.83
C MET A 138 -23.73 26.72 -6.85
N THR A 139 -23.17 26.93 -8.03
CA THR A 139 -23.79 27.77 -9.06
C THR A 139 -24.94 27.02 -9.74
N PRO A 140 -26.12 27.65 -9.94
CA PRO A 140 -27.19 27.06 -10.75
C PRO A 140 -26.73 26.69 -12.16
N VAL A 141 -27.38 25.71 -12.77
CA VAL A 141 -27.04 25.29 -14.15
C VAL A 141 -27.31 26.43 -15.13
N THR A 142 -26.26 26.86 -15.82
CA THR A 142 -26.34 27.92 -16.84
C THR A 142 -27.08 27.43 -18.09
N PRO A 143 -27.65 28.31 -18.93
CA PRO A 143 -28.31 27.91 -20.17
C PRO A 143 -27.45 27.01 -21.08
N ASP A 144 -26.16 27.35 -21.23
CA ASP A 144 -25.22 26.56 -22.06
C ASP A 144 -24.95 25.16 -21.48
N TRP A 145 -24.90 25.04 -20.16
CA TRP A 145 -24.80 23.73 -19.51
C TRP A 145 -26.11 22.96 -19.64
N GLY A 146 -27.26 23.64 -19.51
CA GLY A 146 -28.58 23.05 -19.70
C GLY A 146 -28.75 22.42 -21.08
N LEU A 147 -28.36 23.13 -22.15
CA LEU A 147 -28.39 22.60 -23.52
C LEU A 147 -27.50 21.37 -23.69
N ARG A 148 -26.30 21.39 -23.11
CA ARG A 148 -25.37 20.26 -23.15
C ARG A 148 -25.90 19.05 -22.38
N LEU A 149 -26.50 19.26 -21.21
CA LEU A 149 -27.12 18.18 -20.41
C LEU A 149 -28.35 17.60 -21.10
N LEU A 150 -29.15 18.44 -21.77
CA LEU A 150 -30.25 17.97 -22.60
C LEU A 150 -29.74 17.08 -23.75
N HIS A 151 -28.71 17.54 -24.47
CA HIS A 151 -28.18 16.82 -25.63
C HIS A 151 -27.44 15.53 -25.26
N LEU A 152 -26.62 15.53 -24.19
CA LEU A 152 -25.76 14.40 -23.84
C LEU A 152 -26.37 13.43 -22.83
N ARG A 153 -27.31 13.92 -22.00
CA ARG A 153 -27.93 13.13 -20.92
C ARG A 153 -29.44 13.08 -20.98
N GLY A 154 -30.06 13.84 -21.88
CA GLY A 154 -31.51 13.90 -22.01
C GLY A 154 -32.20 14.59 -20.84
N TRP A 155 -31.50 15.43 -20.08
CA TRP A 155 -32.07 16.13 -18.91
C TRP A 155 -32.73 17.44 -19.33
N SER A 156 -34.04 17.55 -19.13
CA SER A 156 -34.82 18.75 -19.43
C SER A 156 -34.53 19.87 -18.42
N ARG A 157 -34.73 21.12 -18.85
CA ARG A 157 -34.56 22.27 -17.96
C ARG A 157 -35.46 22.19 -16.73
N GLU A 158 -36.71 21.78 -16.93
CA GLU A 158 -37.69 21.55 -15.88
C GLU A 158 -37.21 20.51 -14.85
N THR A 159 -36.60 19.41 -15.30
CA THR A 159 -36.05 18.39 -14.39
C THR A 159 -34.82 18.89 -13.65
N ILE A 160 -33.90 19.57 -14.34
CA ILE A 160 -32.70 20.15 -13.73
C ILE A 160 -33.08 21.10 -12.59
N ASP A 161 -34.02 22.02 -12.86
CA ASP A 161 -34.46 23.00 -11.87
C ASP A 161 -35.32 22.33 -10.78
N GLY A 162 -36.23 21.42 -11.15
CA GLY A 162 -37.15 20.74 -10.23
C GLY A 162 -36.47 19.80 -9.23
N TYR A 163 -35.33 19.19 -9.60
CA TYR A 163 -34.55 18.33 -8.71
C TYR A 163 -33.28 19.01 -8.16
N GLY A 164 -33.11 20.32 -8.40
CA GLY A 164 -32.04 21.12 -7.81
C GLY A 164 -30.64 20.75 -8.30
N VAL A 165 -30.47 20.35 -9.56
CA VAL A 165 -29.14 20.05 -10.10
C VAL A 165 -28.35 21.36 -10.23
N ARG A 166 -27.12 21.38 -9.71
CA ARG A 166 -26.22 22.55 -9.75
C ARG A 166 -24.87 22.21 -10.38
N LEU A 167 -24.06 23.23 -10.65
CA LEU A 167 -22.67 23.10 -11.09
C LEU A 167 -21.75 23.05 -9.88
N LEU A 168 -20.78 22.13 -9.90
CA LEU A 168 -19.73 22.07 -8.87
C LEU A 168 -18.76 23.25 -9.03
N SER A 169 -19.17 24.43 -8.59
CA SER A 169 -18.37 25.66 -8.65
C SER A 169 -17.52 25.89 -7.40
N HIS A 170 -17.74 25.11 -6.34
CA HIS A 170 -17.02 25.20 -5.08
C HIS A 170 -16.61 23.80 -4.57
N PHE A 171 -15.50 23.73 -3.84
CA PHE A 171 -14.96 22.49 -3.28
C PHE A 171 -14.61 22.64 -1.79
N ARG A 172 -14.63 21.53 -1.05
CA ARG A 172 -14.37 21.49 0.40
C ARG A 172 -12.88 21.59 0.76
N ARG A 173 -12.56 22.16 1.92
CA ARG A 173 -11.19 22.11 2.49
C ARG A 173 -10.86 20.72 3.05
N LYS A 174 -9.57 20.37 3.15
CA LYS A 174 -9.13 19.03 3.65
C LYS A 174 -9.43 18.81 5.14
N SER A 175 -9.32 19.88 5.94
CA SER A 175 -9.53 19.85 7.39
C SER A 175 -11.00 20.00 7.81
N ASP A 176 -11.85 20.55 6.93
CA ASP A 176 -13.26 20.83 7.21
C ASP A 176 -14.11 20.60 5.94
N LEU A 177 -15.08 19.69 6.04
CA LEU A 177 -15.95 19.27 4.93
C LEU A 177 -17.06 20.30 4.61
N TYR A 178 -17.29 21.27 5.49
CA TYR A 178 -18.38 22.24 5.38
C TYR A 178 -17.90 23.63 4.91
N SER A 179 -16.63 23.95 5.13
CA SER A 179 -16.00 25.13 4.53
C SER A 179 -15.66 24.91 3.05
N VAL A 180 -16.19 25.76 2.18
CA VAL A 180 -16.00 25.67 0.71
C VAL A 180 -15.16 26.81 0.13
N PHE A 181 -14.52 26.57 -1.01
CA PHE A 181 -13.77 27.57 -1.80
C PHE A 181 -14.09 27.44 -3.30
N PRO A 182 -14.04 28.53 -4.08
CA PRO A 182 -14.41 28.51 -5.50
C PRO A 182 -13.39 27.76 -6.37
N LEU A 183 -13.90 27.05 -7.37
CA LEU A 183 -13.12 26.34 -8.39
C LEU A 183 -12.88 27.22 -9.62
N LYS A 184 -11.69 27.07 -10.22
CA LYS A 184 -11.31 27.80 -11.44
C LYS A 184 -11.95 27.23 -12.71
N SER A 185 -12.22 25.92 -12.75
CA SER A 185 -12.91 25.23 -13.83
C SER A 185 -14.08 24.43 -13.26
N ILE A 186 -15.19 24.43 -13.99
CA ILE A 186 -16.39 23.63 -13.66
C ILE A 186 -16.42 22.43 -14.59
N GLU A 187 -16.26 21.24 -14.03
CA GLU A 187 -16.20 19.99 -14.80
C GLU A 187 -17.29 19.00 -14.40
N ARG A 188 -18.04 19.30 -13.33
CA ARG A 188 -19.02 18.41 -12.72
C ARG A 188 -20.32 19.13 -12.43
N VAL A 189 -21.40 18.37 -12.45
CA VAL A 189 -22.69 18.73 -11.88
C VAL A 189 -22.83 18.11 -10.49
N VAL A 190 -23.76 18.62 -9.71
CA VAL A 190 -24.08 18.15 -8.36
C VAL A 190 -25.56 17.87 -8.28
N ILE A 191 -25.89 16.63 -7.90
CA ILE A 191 -27.26 16.18 -7.67
C ILE A 191 -27.45 16.11 -6.14
N PRO A 192 -28.37 16.91 -5.55
CA PRO A 192 -28.66 16.86 -4.13
C PRO A 192 -29.49 15.62 -3.80
N VAL A 193 -29.06 14.88 -2.79
CA VAL A 193 -29.80 13.71 -2.28
C VAL A 193 -30.35 14.06 -0.90
N ARG A 194 -31.68 14.12 -0.83
CA ARG A 194 -32.42 14.47 0.38
C ARG A 194 -33.13 13.23 0.94
N ASP A 195 -33.34 13.22 2.25
CA ASP A 195 -34.19 12.21 2.87
C ASP A 195 -35.69 12.54 2.68
N ALA A 196 -36.57 11.71 3.24
CA ALA A 196 -38.02 11.89 3.15
C ALA A 196 -38.53 13.18 3.82
N GLN A 197 -37.72 13.77 4.73
CA GLN A 197 -38.01 15.02 5.42
C GLN A 197 -37.45 16.25 4.67
N GLY A 198 -36.79 16.04 3.52
CA GLY A 198 -36.20 17.10 2.71
C GLY A 198 -34.81 17.55 3.19
N VAL A 199 -34.25 16.90 4.21
CA VAL A 199 -32.93 17.24 4.75
C VAL A 199 -31.84 16.78 3.80
N LEU A 200 -30.87 17.65 3.50
CA LEU A 200 -29.75 17.32 2.61
C LEU A 200 -28.80 16.34 3.30
N ARG A 201 -28.70 15.13 2.75
CA ARG A 201 -27.86 14.06 3.32
C ARG A 201 -26.61 13.77 2.48
N ASN A 202 -26.67 14.03 1.18
CA ASN A 202 -25.53 13.82 0.30
C ASN A 202 -25.57 14.75 -0.91
N LEU A 203 -24.41 14.99 -1.50
CA LEU A 203 -24.24 15.67 -2.79
C LEU A 203 -23.46 14.75 -3.71
N ARG A 204 -24.07 14.37 -4.83
CA ARG A 204 -23.48 13.45 -5.82
C ARG A 204 -22.83 14.26 -6.93
N CYS A 205 -21.50 14.26 -6.97
CA CYS A 205 -20.70 15.08 -7.88
C CYS A 205 -20.32 14.29 -9.13
N TYR A 206 -20.94 14.60 -10.27
CA TYR A 206 -20.94 13.79 -11.48
C TYR A 206 -20.27 14.50 -12.67
N HIS A 207 -19.41 13.80 -13.41
CA HIS A 207 -18.88 14.28 -14.70
C HIS A 207 -19.91 14.06 -15.82
N ALA A 208 -20.90 14.96 -15.90
CA ALA A 208 -22.03 14.79 -16.82
C ALA A 208 -21.65 14.90 -18.31
N LEU A 209 -20.60 15.63 -18.65
CA LEU A 209 -20.16 15.85 -20.03
C LEU A 209 -19.20 14.76 -20.56
N GLY A 210 -18.87 13.75 -19.74
CA GLY A 210 -17.91 12.69 -20.06
C GLY A 210 -16.78 12.60 -19.04
N LYS A 211 -16.21 11.40 -18.86
CA LYS A 211 -15.08 11.18 -17.94
C LYS A 211 -13.79 11.73 -18.58
N PRO A 212 -13.02 12.59 -17.90
CA PRO A 212 -11.69 13.00 -18.39
C PRO A 212 -10.71 11.82 -18.42
N GLN A 213 -9.65 11.89 -19.22
CA GLN A 213 -8.57 10.89 -19.26
C GLN A 213 -7.88 10.78 -17.88
N GLY A 214 -7.70 9.55 -17.38
CA GLY A 214 -7.05 9.25 -16.10
C GLY A 214 -7.96 8.61 -15.02
N ASP A 215 -7.43 8.52 -13.80
CA ASP A 215 -8.02 7.77 -12.67
C ASP A 215 -9.07 8.52 -11.86
N GLN A 216 -9.55 9.69 -12.33
CA GLN A 216 -10.60 10.40 -11.61
C GLN A 216 -11.95 9.67 -11.69
N PRO A 217 -12.68 9.50 -10.58
CA PRO A 217 -13.95 8.78 -10.59
C PRO A 217 -15.04 9.57 -11.33
N LYS A 218 -15.85 8.87 -12.15
CA LYS A 218 -17.00 9.43 -12.89
C LYS A 218 -18.00 10.12 -11.96
N ILE A 219 -18.18 9.58 -10.75
CA ILE A 219 -19.03 10.10 -9.69
C ILE A 219 -18.35 9.96 -8.33
N PHE A 220 -18.51 10.94 -7.44
CA PHE A 220 -18.13 10.80 -6.03
C PHE A 220 -19.17 11.47 -5.11
N SER A 221 -19.16 11.13 -3.82
CA SER A 221 -20.03 11.71 -2.80
C SER A 221 -19.30 12.78 -1.99
N TRP A 222 -19.99 13.88 -1.64
CA TRP A 222 -19.41 15.01 -0.90
C TRP A 222 -19.02 14.70 0.56
N GLY A 223 -19.56 13.64 1.17
CA GLY A 223 -19.15 13.19 2.51
C GLY A 223 -17.82 12.41 2.53
N ARG A 224 -17.38 11.96 3.71
CA ARG A 224 -16.33 10.92 3.84
C ARG A 224 -16.96 9.54 3.61
N GLY A 225 -16.51 8.80 2.59
CA GLY A 225 -17.08 7.52 2.17
C GLY A 225 -18.22 7.65 1.14
N HIS A 226 -18.89 6.55 0.81
CA HIS A 226 -19.97 6.51 -0.19
C HIS A 226 -21.34 7.04 0.30
N GLY A 227 -21.46 7.42 1.59
CA GLY A 227 -22.75 7.69 2.24
C GLY A 227 -23.56 6.41 2.51
N ALA A 228 -24.63 6.50 3.31
CA ALA A 228 -25.64 5.44 3.34
C ALA A 228 -26.47 5.50 2.04
N SER A 229 -26.80 4.33 1.48
CA SER A 229 -27.67 4.22 0.31
C SER A 229 -29.02 4.89 0.61
N MET A 230 -29.54 5.69 -0.33
CA MET A 230 -30.85 6.34 -0.23
C MET A 230 -31.63 6.21 -1.54
N LEU A 231 -32.93 6.49 -1.51
CA LEU A 231 -33.77 6.61 -2.71
C LEU A 231 -33.68 8.02 -3.31
N PHE A 232 -33.57 8.09 -4.64
CA PHE A 232 -33.59 9.33 -5.40
C PHE A 232 -34.53 9.22 -6.61
N PRO A 233 -35.48 10.15 -6.81
CA PRO A 233 -35.97 11.11 -5.82
C PRO A 233 -36.51 10.41 -4.57
N PRO A 234 -36.76 11.16 -3.46
CA PRO A 234 -37.47 10.60 -2.31
C PRO A 234 -38.80 9.97 -2.74
N ALA A 235 -39.15 8.81 -2.17
CA ALA A 235 -40.34 8.07 -2.58
C ALA A 235 -41.67 8.84 -2.41
N SER A 236 -41.69 9.88 -1.56
CA SER A 236 -42.81 10.82 -1.44
C SER A 236 -43.12 11.60 -2.72
N MET A 237 -42.17 11.68 -3.65
CA MET A 237 -42.34 12.35 -4.96
C MET A 237 -42.86 11.40 -6.05
N LEU A 238 -43.04 10.11 -5.76
CA LEU A 238 -43.57 9.16 -6.74
C LEU A 238 -45.06 9.39 -7.00
N ARG A 239 -45.42 9.48 -8.29
CA ARG A 239 -46.83 9.53 -8.71
C ARG A 239 -47.52 8.17 -8.47
N PRO A 240 -48.86 8.14 -8.36
CA PRO A 240 -49.62 6.88 -8.38
C PRO A 240 -49.36 6.10 -9.68
N GLY A 241 -49.42 4.77 -9.61
CA GLY A 241 -49.24 3.90 -10.77
C GLY A 241 -47.90 3.16 -10.81
N SER A 242 -47.48 2.74 -12.00
CA SER A 242 -46.23 2.00 -12.20
C SER A 242 -45.01 2.88 -11.96
N VAL A 243 -43.95 2.27 -11.42
CA VAL A 243 -42.69 2.94 -11.09
C VAL A 243 -41.56 2.30 -11.91
N LEU A 244 -40.72 3.13 -12.52
CA LEU A 244 -39.50 2.72 -13.19
C LEU A 244 -38.33 2.79 -12.20
N LEU A 245 -37.63 1.68 -12.00
CA LEU A 245 -36.43 1.60 -11.18
C LEU A 245 -35.19 1.63 -12.07
N CYS A 246 -34.43 2.72 -12.00
CA CYS A 246 -33.20 2.95 -12.77
C CYS A 246 -31.94 2.59 -11.96
N GLU A 247 -30.84 2.29 -12.63
CA GLU A 247 -29.57 1.87 -11.99
C GLU A 247 -28.88 3.01 -11.23
N GLY A 248 -28.91 4.24 -11.75
CA GLY A 248 -28.29 5.39 -11.13
C GLY A 248 -29.08 6.69 -11.26
N GLU A 249 -28.57 7.76 -10.63
CA GLU A 249 -29.26 9.04 -10.56
C GLU A 249 -29.38 9.71 -11.95
N GLY A 250 -28.41 9.48 -12.84
CA GLY A 250 -28.41 10.06 -14.17
C GLY A 250 -29.51 9.49 -15.08
N ASP A 251 -29.70 8.17 -15.07
CA ASP A 251 -30.79 7.49 -15.78
C ASP A 251 -32.14 7.86 -15.21
N CYS A 252 -32.23 7.99 -13.89
CA CYS A 252 -33.44 8.43 -13.21
C CYS A 252 -33.85 9.84 -13.68
N LEU A 253 -32.90 10.79 -13.73
CA LEU A 253 -33.17 12.14 -14.25
C LEU A 253 -33.56 12.12 -15.74
N CYS A 254 -32.92 11.29 -16.55
CA CYS A 254 -33.26 11.10 -17.97
C CYS A 254 -34.71 10.64 -18.17
N ALA A 255 -35.16 9.68 -17.34
CA ALA A 255 -36.54 9.18 -17.34
C ALA A 255 -37.53 10.24 -16.86
N LEU A 256 -37.22 10.95 -15.78
CA LEU A 256 -38.06 12.02 -15.22
C LEU A 256 -38.25 13.17 -16.23
N SER A 257 -37.20 13.52 -16.97
CA SER A 257 -37.26 14.51 -18.07
C SER A 257 -38.19 14.14 -19.22
N ARG A 258 -38.63 12.88 -19.27
CA ARG A 258 -39.57 12.34 -20.27
C ARG A 258 -40.95 12.05 -19.67
N GLY A 259 -41.21 12.52 -18.45
CA GLY A 259 -42.49 12.33 -17.78
C GLY A 259 -42.70 10.92 -17.23
N LEU A 260 -41.66 10.07 -17.20
CA LEU A 260 -41.76 8.74 -16.57
C LEU A 260 -41.75 8.86 -15.04
N ASN A 261 -42.41 7.93 -14.36
CA ASN A 261 -42.46 7.89 -12.90
C ASN A 261 -41.28 7.05 -12.40
N ALA A 262 -40.10 7.67 -12.22
CA ALA A 262 -38.84 6.96 -12.02
C ALA A 262 -38.21 7.20 -10.64
N ILE A 263 -37.46 6.21 -10.17
CA ILE A 263 -36.68 6.23 -8.94
C ILE A 263 -35.40 5.41 -9.10
N THR A 264 -34.39 5.68 -8.29
CA THR A 264 -33.16 4.89 -8.19
C THR A 264 -32.71 4.77 -6.73
N GLN A 265 -31.75 3.88 -6.50
CA GLN A 265 -31.04 3.75 -5.24
C GLN A 265 -29.61 4.26 -5.42
N THR A 266 -29.19 5.27 -4.65
CA THR A 266 -27.89 5.97 -4.80
C THR A 266 -26.64 5.12 -4.46
N GLY A 267 -26.85 3.85 -4.13
CA GLY A 267 -25.82 2.82 -3.94
C GLY A 267 -26.43 1.43 -4.15
N LYS A 268 -25.58 0.41 -4.39
CA LYS A 268 -25.99 -0.95 -4.76
C LYS A 268 -25.76 -1.97 -3.62
N PRO A 269 -26.55 -1.96 -2.53
CA PRO A 269 -26.39 -2.96 -1.49
C PRO A 269 -26.91 -4.33 -1.98
N ASN A 270 -26.25 -5.42 -1.57
CA ASN A 270 -26.67 -6.78 -1.91
C ASN A 270 -28.07 -7.13 -1.36
N GLU A 271 -28.47 -6.48 -0.25
CA GLU A 271 -29.81 -6.54 0.32
C GLU A 271 -30.37 -5.12 0.42
N TRP A 272 -31.59 -4.92 -0.07
CA TRP A 272 -32.23 -3.61 0.01
C TRP A 272 -32.60 -3.30 1.47
N PRO A 273 -32.28 -2.10 1.98
CA PRO A 273 -32.80 -1.64 3.27
C PRO A 273 -34.33 -1.75 3.29
N GLU A 274 -34.89 -2.20 4.42
CA GLU A 274 -36.34 -2.43 4.53
C GLU A 274 -37.14 -1.20 4.15
N ASP A 275 -36.70 -0.01 4.57
CA ASP A 275 -37.36 1.27 4.31
C ASP A 275 -37.48 1.56 2.81
N HIS A 276 -36.48 1.16 2.02
CA HIS A 276 -36.48 1.35 0.57
C HIS A 276 -37.47 0.41 -0.12
N ALA A 277 -37.46 -0.85 0.27
CA ALA A 277 -38.36 -1.85 -0.30
C ALA A 277 -39.82 -1.60 0.13
N ASN A 278 -40.03 -1.17 1.37
CA ASN A 278 -41.35 -0.80 1.90
C ASN A 278 -41.93 0.43 1.17
N ALA A 279 -41.09 1.40 0.79
CA ALA A 279 -41.53 2.58 0.03
C ALA A 279 -42.14 2.24 -1.35
N LEU A 280 -41.82 1.07 -1.90
CA LEU A 280 -42.34 0.57 -3.17
C LEU A 280 -43.36 -0.56 -3.02
N ALA A 281 -43.63 -1.01 -1.79
CA ALA A 281 -44.47 -2.17 -1.51
C ALA A 281 -45.85 -2.08 -2.19
N GLY A 282 -46.30 -3.20 -2.78
CA GLY A 282 -47.58 -3.30 -3.47
C GLY A 282 -47.68 -2.54 -4.80
N ARG A 283 -46.63 -1.86 -5.26
CA ARG A 283 -46.63 -1.17 -6.57
C ARG A 283 -46.22 -2.10 -7.72
N LYS A 284 -46.56 -1.70 -8.93
CA LYS A 284 -45.98 -2.26 -10.16
C LYS A 284 -44.62 -1.61 -10.40
N VAL A 285 -43.54 -2.38 -10.40
CA VAL A 285 -42.17 -1.86 -10.54
C VAL A 285 -41.49 -2.49 -11.76
N THR A 286 -41.05 -1.65 -12.69
CA THR A 286 -40.28 -2.08 -13.85
C THR A 286 -38.81 -1.72 -13.64
N ILE A 287 -37.90 -2.69 -13.77
CA ILE A 287 -36.47 -2.50 -13.55
C ILE A 287 -35.75 -2.31 -14.88
N ALA A 288 -35.09 -1.17 -15.04
CA ALA A 288 -34.31 -0.78 -16.21
C ALA A 288 -32.86 -0.47 -15.80
N TYR A 289 -32.08 -1.53 -15.57
CA TYR A 289 -30.64 -1.47 -15.26
C TYR A 289 -29.81 -1.65 -16.52
N ASP A 290 -28.51 -1.40 -16.44
CA ASP A 290 -27.60 -1.33 -17.59
C ASP A 290 -27.61 -2.64 -18.41
N ALA A 291 -27.40 -2.49 -19.72
CA ALA A 291 -27.31 -3.57 -20.68
C ALA A 291 -25.91 -4.25 -20.62
N ASP A 292 -25.48 -4.64 -19.43
CA ASP A 292 -24.27 -5.44 -19.16
C ASP A 292 -24.55 -6.54 -18.12
N GLN A 293 -23.62 -7.49 -18.00
CA GLN A 293 -23.78 -8.63 -17.09
C GLN A 293 -23.91 -8.20 -15.62
N ALA A 294 -23.22 -7.13 -15.23
CA ALA A 294 -23.31 -6.57 -13.88
C ALA A 294 -24.71 -5.98 -13.60
N GLY A 295 -25.23 -5.15 -14.48
CA GLY A 295 -26.55 -4.53 -14.44
C GLY A 295 -27.66 -5.58 -14.41
N GLN A 296 -27.59 -6.59 -15.27
CA GLN A 296 -28.55 -7.71 -15.28
C GLN A 296 -28.54 -8.50 -13.95
N LYS A 297 -27.35 -8.75 -13.38
CA LYS A 297 -27.21 -9.39 -12.07
C LYS A 297 -27.84 -8.54 -10.94
N TYR A 298 -27.61 -7.23 -10.94
CA TYR A 298 -28.20 -6.33 -9.94
C TYR A 298 -29.72 -6.18 -10.13
N ALA A 299 -30.23 -6.22 -11.37
CA ALA A 299 -31.66 -6.17 -11.68
C ALA A 299 -32.40 -7.37 -11.06
N LEU A 300 -31.83 -8.57 -11.18
CA LEU A 300 -32.38 -9.79 -10.56
C LEU A 300 -32.39 -9.70 -9.03
N ALA A 301 -31.33 -9.13 -8.43
CA ALA A 301 -31.27 -8.92 -6.98
C ALA A 301 -32.34 -7.91 -6.51
N ALA A 302 -32.50 -6.79 -7.21
CA ALA A 302 -33.55 -5.81 -6.92
C ALA A 302 -34.96 -6.41 -7.09
N ALA A 303 -35.18 -7.20 -8.16
CA ALA A 303 -36.46 -7.86 -8.40
C ALA A 303 -36.84 -8.82 -7.27
N LYS A 304 -35.88 -9.63 -6.80
CA LYS A 304 -36.08 -10.53 -5.67
C LYS A 304 -36.46 -9.79 -4.38
N ASN A 305 -35.81 -8.66 -4.09
CA ASN A 305 -36.09 -7.86 -2.90
C ASN A 305 -37.49 -7.21 -2.96
N LEU A 306 -37.87 -6.68 -4.12
CA LEU A 306 -39.17 -6.02 -4.32
C LEU A 306 -40.34 -7.02 -4.36
N ALA A 307 -40.15 -8.18 -5.01
CA ALA A 307 -41.17 -9.23 -5.04
C ALA A 307 -41.52 -9.75 -3.64
N ARG A 308 -40.53 -9.84 -2.73
CA ARG A 308 -40.75 -10.20 -1.31
C ARG A 308 -41.64 -9.19 -0.55
N LYS A 309 -41.74 -7.95 -1.03
CA LYS A 309 -42.61 -6.91 -0.45
C LYS A 309 -43.94 -6.75 -1.21
N GLY A 310 -44.30 -7.76 -2.02
CA GLY A 310 -45.57 -7.79 -2.75
C GLY A 310 -45.62 -6.87 -3.97
N CYS A 311 -44.48 -6.39 -4.46
CA CYS A 311 -44.44 -5.64 -5.72
C CYS A 311 -44.66 -6.58 -6.91
N ALA A 312 -45.45 -6.12 -7.89
CA ALA A 312 -45.50 -6.77 -9.19
C ALA A 312 -44.29 -6.27 -10.01
N VAL A 313 -43.26 -7.12 -10.15
CA VAL A 313 -41.99 -6.72 -10.73
C VAL A 313 -41.87 -7.21 -12.17
N THR A 314 -41.35 -6.36 -13.06
CA THR A 314 -40.96 -6.70 -14.43
C THR A 314 -39.51 -6.24 -14.65
N ILE A 315 -38.68 -7.04 -15.32
CA ILE A 315 -37.32 -6.64 -15.72
C ILE A 315 -37.33 -6.41 -17.22
N ILE A 316 -36.85 -5.25 -17.69
CA ILE A 316 -36.86 -4.97 -19.12
C ILE A 316 -35.86 -5.88 -19.84
N LYS A 317 -36.25 -6.34 -21.03
CA LYS A 317 -35.33 -7.02 -21.95
C LYS A 317 -34.85 -5.98 -22.96
N TRP A 318 -33.59 -5.56 -22.86
CA TRP A 318 -33.04 -4.58 -23.80
C TRP A 318 -32.99 -5.14 -25.23
N PRO A 319 -33.33 -4.33 -26.26
CA PRO A 319 -33.17 -4.75 -27.65
C PRO A 319 -31.69 -4.98 -28.03
N ALA A 320 -31.44 -5.84 -29.01
CA ALA A 320 -30.07 -6.20 -29.43
C ALA A 320 -29.17 -4.99 -29.80
N PHE A 321 -29.75 -3.91 -30.35
CA PHE A 321 -29.00 -2.69 -30.70
C PHE A 321 -28.38 -1.96 -29.49
N MET A 322 -28.79 -2.32 -28.27
CA MET A 322 -28.19 -1.82 -27.02
C MET A 322 -26.82 -2.42 -26.73
N GLY A 323 -26.24 -3.20 -27.65
CA GLY A 323 -24.88 -3.73 -27.54
C GLY A 323 -24.83 -5.22 -27.20
N LEU A 324 -25.87 -5.97 -27.55
CA LEU A 324 -25.84 -7.44 -27.48
C LEU A 324 -24.80 -7.95 -28.48
N ARG A 325 -23.88 -8.79 -28.02
CA ARG A 325 -22.83 -9.38 -28.85
C ARG A 325 -23.40 -10.49 -29.74
N ASP A 326 -22.69 -10.83 -30.80
CA ASP A 326 -23.09 -11.87 -31.77
C ASP A 326 -23.22 -13.26 -31.12
N ASP A 327 -22.54 -13.50 -29.99
CA ASP A 327 -22.63 -14.71 -29.18
C ASP A 327 -23.87 -14.74 -28.25
N GLY A 328 -24.74 -13.72 -28.33
CA GLY A 328 -25.94 -13.59 -27.51
C GLY A 328 -25.68 -13.10 -26.09
N THR A 329 -24.47 -12.64 -25.77
CA THR A 329 -24.11 -12.15 -24.43
C THR A 329 -24.07 -10.62 -24.35
N TRP A 330 -24.34 -10.09 -23.16
CA TRP A 330 -24.10 -8.68 -22.86
C TRP A 330 -22.62 -8.47 -22.49
N PRO A 331 -22.06 -7.25 -22.69
CA PRO A 331 -20.75 -6.88 -22.17
C PRO A 331 -20.58 -7.23 -20.68
N GLU A 332 -19.37 -7.56 -20.24
CA GLU A 332 -19.12 -7.87 -18.82
C GLU A 332 -19.33 -6.64 -17.93
N ASP A 333 -18.87 -5.48 -18.41
CA ASP A 333 -19.04 -4.18 -17.80
C ASP A 333 -19.20 -3.08 -18.87
N HIS A 334 -19.55 -1.88 -18.42
CA HIS A 334 -19.65 -0.68 -19.26
C HIS A 334 -20.63 -0.83 -20.44
N GLY A 335 -21.75 -1.52 -20.21
CA GLY A 335 -22.84 -1.63 -21.16
C GLY A 335 -23.56 -0.30 -21.41
N GLN A 336 -24.49 -0.31 -22.37
CA GLN A 336 -25.32 0.85 -22.65
C GLN A 336 -26.45 0.98 -21.61
N ASP A 337 -26.84 2.22 -21.32
CA ASP A 337 -27.80 2.55 -20.24
C ASP A 337 -29.13 3.12 -20.76
N LEU A 338 -30.03 3.50 -19.85
CA LEU A 338 -31.32 4.10 -20.20
C LEU A 338 -31.13 5.44 -20.92
N THR A 339 -30.11 6.21 -20.53
CA THR A 339 -29.73 7.43 -21.24
C THR A 339 -29.35 7.13 -22.70
N ASP A 340 -28.55 6.10 -22.97
CA ASP A 340 -28.19 5.70 -24.34
C ASP A 340 -29.41 5.31 -25.18
N TYR A 341 -30.38 4.58 -24.61
CA TYR A 341 -31.60 4.20 -25.32
C TYR A 341 -32.35 5.43 -25.88
N PHE A 342 -32.48 6.48 -25.07
CA PHE A 342 -33.20 7.69 -25.48
C PHE A 342 -32.36 8.70 -26.25
N VAL A 343 -31.08 8.86 -25.90
CA VAL A 343 -30.22 9.92 -26.43
C VAL A 343 -29.42 9.43 -27.63
N LYS A 344 -28.70 8.32 -27.47
CA LYS A 344 -27.83 7.77 -28.51
C LYS A 344 -28.64 7.09 -29.61
N HIS A 345 -29.66 6.31 -29.24
CA HIS A 345 -30.52 5.58 -30.19
C HIS A 345 -31.79 6.32 -30.59
N GLY A 346 -32.03 7.51 -30.02
CA GLY A 346 -33.13 8.39 -30.39
C GLY A 346 -34.53 7.78 -30.26
N LYS A 347 -34.71 6.78 -29.38
CA LYS A 347 -36.01 6.16 -29.16
C LYS A 347 -36.92 7.10 -28.36
N ASP A 348 -38.22 6.99 -28.58
CA ASP A 348 -39.21 7.79 -27.87
C ASP A 348 -39.81 7.03 -26.67
N VAL A 349 -40.64 7.73 -25.89
CA VAL A 349 -41.30 7.15 -24.71
C VAL A 349 -42.30 6.06 -25.10
N ALA A 350 -42.97 6.17 -26.25
CA ALA A 350 -43.94 5.19 -26.71
C ALA A 350 -43.27 3.84 -27.02
N ALA A 351 -42.11 3.85 -27.67
CA ALA A 351 -41.29 2.67 -27.91
C ALA A 351 -40.79 2.06 -26.59
N PHE A 352 -40.40 2.90 -25.63
CA PHE A 352 -39.97 2.42 -24.32
C PHE A 352 -41.12 1.76 -23.54
N LEU A 353 -42.31 2.36 -23.52
CA LEU A 353 -43.49 1.75 -22.88
C LEU A 353 -43.87 0.43 -23.54
N THR A 354 -43.77 0.34 -24.87
CA THR A 354 -43.95 -0.94 -25.60
C THR A 354 -42.95 -2.01 -25.14
N LEU A 355 -41.70 -1.62 -24.83
CA LEU A 355 -40.70 -2.54 -24.28
C LEU A 355 -41.10 -3.04 -22.88
N ILE A 356 -41.68 -2.16 -22.06
CA ILE A 356 -42.18 -2.52 -20.73
C ILE A 356 -43.38 -3.47 -20.83
N ASP A 357 -44.34 -3.20 -21.71
CA ASP A 357 -45.55 -4.00 -21.87
C ASP A 357 -45.24 -5.43 -22.39
N ASN A 358 -44.20 -5.57 -23.20
CA ASN A 358 -43.73 -6.86 -23.71
C ASN A 358 -42.80 -7.62 -22.74
N ALA A 359 -42.39 -7.00 -21.64
CA ALA A 359 -41.49 -7.63 -20.69
C ALA A 359 -42.26 -8.57 -19.75
N GLU A 360 -41.75 -9.80 -19.62
CA GLU A 360 -42.38 -10.84 -18.81
C GLU A 360 -42.30 -10.49 -17.30
N PRO A 361 -43.38 -10.72 -16.53
CA PRO A 361 -43.35 -10.56 -15.09
C PRO A 361 -42.26 -11.43 -14.46
N TYR A 362 -41.55 -10.87 -13.49
CA TYR A 362 -40.61 -11.62 -12.67
C TYR A 362 -41.37 -12.63 -11.82
N ALA A 363 -41.30 -13.90 -12.20
CA ALA A 363 -41.85 -15.00 -11.42
C ALA A 363 -40.95 -15.26 -10.20
N ALA A 364 -41.30 -14.68 -9.06
CA ALA A 364 -40.65 -15.03 -7.80
C ALA A 364 -40.94 -16.49 -7.48
N ALA A 365 -39.89 -17.32 -7.32
CA ALA A 365 -40.05 -18.58 -6.61
C ALA A 365 -40.63 -18.27 -5.22
N SER A 366 -41.78 -18.88 -4.90
CA SER A 366 -42.53 -18.57 -3.67
C SER A 366 -41.61 -18.53 -2.43
N PRO A 367 -41.71 -17.49 -1.58
CA PRO A 367 -40.92 -17.45 -0.36
C PRO A 367 -41.40 -18.54 0.61
N PRO A 368 -40.50 -19.22 1.36
CA PRO A 368 -40.93 -20.07 2.45
C PRO A 368 -41.61 -19.19 3.51
N ALA A 369 -42.83 -19.56 3.88
CA ALA A 369 -43.59 -18.90 4.93
C ALA A 369 -42.77 -18.79 6.23
N ALA A 370 -42.93 -17.66 6.92
CA ALA A 370 -42.44 -17.47 8.28
C ALA A 370 -42.90 -18.66 9.15
N LYS A 371 -41.96 -19.18 9.96
CA LYS A 371 -42.19 -20.30 10.88
C LYS A 371 -43.36 -20.01 11.82
N GLY A 372 -44.53 -20.55 11.50
CA GLY A 372 -45.48 -21.10 12.46
C GLY A 372 -45.35 -22.62 12.36
N GLY A 373 -45.08 -23.28 13.48
CA GLY A 373 -44.64 -24.68 13.51
C GLY A 373 -45.50 -25.63 12.68
N GLN A 374 -44.88 -26.25 11.69
CA GLN A 374 -45.08 -27.65 11.30
C GLN A 374 -44.01 -28.00 10.26
N ASP A 375 -43.52 -29.22 10.37
CA ASP A 375 -42.38 -29.76 9.67
C ASP A 375 -42.57 -29.78 8.13
N PRO A 376 -41.58 -29.43 7.27
CA PRO A 376 -41.72 -29.70 5.83
C PRO A 376 -41.65 -31.20 5.58
N PRO A 377 -42.50 -31.73 4.68
CA PRO A 377 -42.45 -33.12 4.28
C PRO A 377 -41.21 -33.40 3.44
N ALA A 378 -40.67 -34.60 3.63
CA ALA A 378 -39.58 -35.14 2.86
C ALA A 378 -40.00 -35.32 1.39
N THR A 379 -39.26 -34.73 0.45
CA THR A 379 -39.25 -35.19 -0.95
C THR A 379 -37.88 -34.95 -1.59
N GLY A 380 -37.11 -36.04 -1.75
CA GLY A 380 -36.33 -36.28 -2.97
C GLY A 380 -34.92 -35.70 -3.07
N SER A 381 -34.09 -35.72 -2.03
CA SER A 381 -32.64 -35.74 -2.26
C SER A 381 -32.24 -37.13 -2.71
N ASP A 382 -31.67 -37.28 -3.90
CA ASP A 382 -30.97 -38.51 -4.28
C ASP A 382 -29.92 -38.82 -3.17
N PRO A 383 -30.10 -39.91 -2.40
CA PRO A 383 -29.19 -40.24 -1.29
C PRO A 383 -27.75 -40.47 -1.75
N ASP A 384 -27.56 -40.77 -3.04
CA ASP A 384 -26.27 -41.05 -3.65
C ASP A 384 -25.61 -39.81 -4.27
N ALA A 385 -26.26 -38.64 -4.21
CA ALA A 385 -25.70 -37.40 -4.74
C ALA A 385 -24.38 -37.04 -4.02
N PRO A 386 -23.29 -36.70 -4.75
CA PRO A 386 -21.96 -36.50 -4.16
C PRO A 386 -21.90 -35.50 -3.00
N TYR A 387 -22.75 -34.46 -3.00
CA TYR A 387 -22.79 -33.44 -1.95
C TYR A 387 -23.42 -33.92 -0.64
N MET A 388 -24.20 -35.02 -0.63
CA MET A 388 -24.87 -35.55 0.57
C MET A 388 -23.88 -35.95 1.66
N ARG A 389 -22.61 -36.21 1.32
CA ARG A 389 -21.52 -36.45 2.28
C ARG A 389 -21.30 -35.28 3.26
N PHE A 390 -21.70 -34.06 2.89
CA PHE A 390 -21.60 -32.87 3.73
C PHE A 390 -22.86 -32.61 4.55
N PHE A 391 -23.83 -33.52 4.51
CA PHE A 391 -25.07 -33.46 5.26
C PHE A 391 -25.13 -34.65 6.21
N GLY A 392 -25.82 -34.47 7.34
CA GLY A 392 -26.08 -35.60 8.22
C GLY A 392 -27.42 -35.48 8.91
N MET A 393 -27.91 -36.63 9.34
CA MET A 393 -29.21 -36.76 9.98
C MET A 393 -29.15 -36.15 11.38
N SER A 394 -30.04 -35.19 11.65
CA SER A 394 -30.25 -34.64 12.98
C SER A 394 -31.21 -35.51 13.78
N ALA A 395 -31.28 -35.31 15.11
CA ALA A 395 -32.09 -36.12 16.03
C ALA A 395 -33.60 -36.16 15.70
N ASN A 396 -34.09 -35.22 14.88
CA ASN A 396 -35.47 -35.13 14.37
C ASN A 396 -35.64 -35.70 12.95
N GLY A 397 -34.68 -36.47 12.44
CA GLY A 397 -34.78 -37.16 11.15
C GLY A 397 -34.58 -36.29 9.90
N ARG A 398 -34.14 -35.04 10.05
CA ARG A 398 -33.81 -34.15 8.91
C ARG A 398 -32.35 -34.21 8.53
N PHE A 399 -32.04 -34.01 7.25
CA PHE A 399 -30.68 -33.75 6.82
C PHE A 399 -30.28 -32.31 7.13
N THR A 400 -29.15 -32.15 7.82
CA THR A 400 -28.58 -30.86 8.20
C THR A 400 -27.19 -30.72 7.61
N PHE A 401 -26.89 -29.55 7.06
CA PHE A 401 -25.57 -29.25 6.52
C PHE A 401 -24.52 -29.21 7.63
N ARG A 402 -23.41 -29.92 7.42
CA ARG A 402 -22.29 -30.00 8.36
C ARG A 402 -21.11 -29.22 7.81
N GLU A 403 -21.03 -27.95 8.20
CA GLU A 403 -19.99 -27.02 7.73
C GLU A 403 -18.57 -27.56 7.92
N ARG A 404 -18.34 -28.23 9.06
CA ARG A 404 -17.06 -28.86 9.38
C ARG A 404 -16.66 -29.94 8.39
N THR A 405 -17.60 -30.75 7.92
CA THR A 405 -17.31 -31.84 6.98
C THR A 405 -16.87 -31.32 5.62
N LEU A 406 -17.51 -30.24 5.13
CA LEU A 406 -17.05 -29.59 3.91
C LEU A 406 -15.69 -28.91 4.10
N ALA A 407 -15.47 -28.23 5.23
CA ALA A 407 -14.19 -27.61 5.53
C ALA A 407 -13.05 -28.64 5.62
N ASP A 408 -13.27 -29.80 6.28
CA ASP A 408 -12.32 -30.91 6.32
C ASP A 408 -12.02 -31.44 4.92
N TYR A 409 -13.03 -31.62 4.07
CA TYR A 409 -12.86 -32.03 2.68
C TYR A 409 -12.00 -31.03 1.89
N LEU A 410 -12.27 -29.73 2.03
CA LEU A 410 -11.49 -28.69 1.36
C LEU A 410 -10.02 -28.72 1.81
N CYS A 411 -9.74 -28.91 3.10
CA CYS A 411 -8.39 -29.02 3.64
C CYS A 411 -7.67 -30.34 3.27
N GLN A 412 -8.40 -31.44 3.09
CA GLN A 412 -7.83 -32.75 2.73
C GLN A 412 -7.45 -32.81 1.24
N GLU A 413 -8.34 -32.37 0.37
CA GLU A 413 -8.10 -32.30 -1.08
C GLU A 413 -7.01 -31.28 -1.40
N ASN A 414 -7.09 -30.13 -0.75
CA ASN A 414 -6.15 -29.04 -0.89
C ASN A 414 -5.57 -28.70 0.48
N PRO A 415 -4.43 -29.31 0.84
CA PRO A 415 -3.69 -28.92 2.02
C PRO A 415 -3.38 -27.43 1.92
N MET A 416 -3.96 -26.66 2.83
CA MET A 416 -3.87 -25.21 2.84
C MET A 416 -3.02 -24.76 4.01
N MET A 417 -2.52 -23.53 3.91
CA MET A 417 -1.85 -22.83 4.98
C MET A 417 -2.34 -21.39 5.00
N TYR A 418 -2.86 -20.92 6.13
CA TYR A 418 -3.35 -19.56 6.30
C TYR A 418 -2.42 -18.79 7.24
N HIS A 419 -1.86 -17.69 6.74
CA HIS A 419 -1.03 -16.78 7.53
C HIS A 419 -1.90 -15.61 8.02
N ASP A 420 -2.27 -15.68 9.29
CA ASP A 420 -3.16 -14.74 9.97
C ASP A 420 -2.67 -13.28 9.93
N LYS A 421 -1.36 -13.05 10.10
CA LYS A 421 -0.78 -11.70 10.11
C LYS A 421 -0.88 -10.98 8.77
N SER A 422 -0.62 -11.68 7.66
CA SER A 422 -0.76 -11.07 6.32
C SER A 422 -2.15 -11.24 5.71
N GLY A 423 -2.98 -12.10 6.30
CA GLY A 423 -4.29 -12.48 5.76
C GLY A 423 -4.20 -13.30 4.47
N GLN A 424 -3.03 -13.85 4.14
CA GLN A 424 -2.83 -14.62 2.92
C GLN A 424 -3.12 -16.11 3.16
N LEU A 425 -3.84 -16.69 2.21
CA LEU A 425 -4.07 -18.12 2.12
C LEU A 425 -3.11 -18.70 1.08
N PHE A 426 -2.62 -19.89 1.35
CA PHE A 426 -1.76 -20.64 0.47
C PHE A 426 -2.31 -22.05 0.29
N VAL A 427 -1.96 -22.67 -0.83
CA VAL A 427 -2.30 -24.06 -1.14
C VAL A 427 -1.04 -24.83 -1.49
N TRP A 428 -0.96 -26.07 -1.01
CA TRP A 428 0.12 -26.99 -1.33
C TRP A 428 -0.05 -27.53 -2.76
N ASN A 429 0.94 -27.30 -3.62
CA ASN A 429 0.92 -27.79 -5.01
C ASN A 429 1.68 -29.13 -5.20
N GLY A 430 2.12 -29.76 -4.11
CA GLY A 430 2.96 -30.97 -4.16
C GLY A 430 4.42 -30.71 -3.78
N LYS A 431 4.90 -29.47 -3.93
CA LYS A 431 6.29 -29.09 -3.64
C LYS A 431 6.43 -27.95 -2.65
N HIS A 432 5.60 -26.92 -2.79
CA HIS A 432 5.60 -25.75 -1.90
C HIS A 432 4.18 -25.17 -1.79
N PHE A 433 4.04 -24.17 -0.92
CA PHE A 433 2.81 -23.42 -0.75
C PHE A 433 2.77 -22.20 -1.68
N GLU A 434 1.84 -22.19 -2.63
CA GLU A 434 1.60 -21.06 -3.53
C GLU A 434 0.43 -20.20 -3.04
N ILE A 435 0.42 -18.91 -3.40
CA ILE A 435 -0.65 -18.00 -3.02
C ILE A 435 -1.98 -18.50 -3.58
N TYR A 436 -2.97 -18.62 -2.70
CA TYR A 436 -4.31 -19.07 -3.01
C TYR A 436 -5.34 -18.02 -2.58
N SER A 437 -6.20 -17.61 -3.50
CA SER A 437 -7.20 -16.59 -3.21
C SER A 437 -8.42 -17.17 -2.49
N ASP A 438 -9.03 -16.37 -1.61
CA ASP A 438 -10.31 -16.69 -0.97
C ASP A 438 -11.41 -17.00 -2.02
N GLU A 439 -11.38 -16.35 -3.18
CA GLU A 439 -12.32 -16.62 -4.27
C GLU A 439 -12.13 -18.02 -4.88
N GLN A 440 -10.89 -18.49 -5.03
CA GLN A 440 -10.62 -19.86 -5.50
C GLN A 440 -11.12 -20.90 -4.48
N LEU A 441 -10.92 -20.66 -3.17
CA LEU A 441 -11.46 -21.51 -2.11
C LEU A 441 -12.98 -21.55 -2.14
N LYS A 442 -13.64 -20.40 -2.28
CA LYS A 442 -15.09 -20.29 -2.40
C LYS A 442 -15.64 -21.02 -3.63
N ARG A 443 -14.99 -20.86 -4.79
CA ARG A 443 -15.35 -21.58 -6.02
C ARG A 443 -15.29 -23.10 -5.83
N ARG A 444 -14.31 -23.61 -5.09
CA ARG A 444 -14.25 -25.04 -4.75
C ARG A 444 -15.38 -25.48 -3.84
N ALA A 445 -15.70 -24.71 -2.81
CA ALA A 445 -16.83 -24.99 -1.94
C ALA A 445 -18.17 -25.00 -2.73
N ILE A 446 -18.34 -24.09 -3.70
CA ILE A 446 -19.49 -24.08 -4.62
C ILE A 446 -19.53 -25.38 -5.42
N ASN A 447 -18.42 -25.76 -6.06
CA ASN A 447 -18.37 -26.98 -6.88
C ASN A 447 -18.65 -28.26 -6.06
N ALA A 448 -18.15 -28.33 -4.82
CA ALA A 448 -18.40 -29.47 -3.94
C ALA A 448 -19.87 -29.57 -3.48
N LEU A 449 -20.54 -28.43 -3.31
CA LEU A 449 -21.95 -28.37 -2.90
C LEU A 449 -22.93 -28.50 -4.06
N GLY A 450 -22.52 -28.20 -5.30
CA GLY A 450 -23.40 -28.20 -6.46
C GLY A 450 -24.61 -27.29 -6.25
N ASP A 451 -25.81 -27.80 -6.54
CA ASP A 451 -27.07 -27.06 -6.40
C ASP A 451 -27.41 -26.67 -4.95
N GLU A 452 -26.78 -27.32 -3.96
CA GLU A 452 -26.91 -26.99 -2.55
C GLU A 452 -25.98 -25.85 -2.10
N ALA A 453 -25.19 -25.27 -3.02
CA ALA A 453 -24.33 -24.14 -2.73
C ALA A 453 -25.14 -22.88 -2.41
N THR A 454 -24.94 -22.33 -1.22
CA THR A 454 -25.48 -21.00 -0.85
C THR A 454 -24.34 -20.11 -0.39
N ALA A 455 -24.50 -18.79 -0.54
CA ALA A 455 -23.47 -17.82 -0.12
C ALA A 455 -23.09 -18.00 1.36
N SER A 456 -24.05 -18.31 2.23
CA SER A 456 -23.81 -18.55 3.65
C SER A 456 -23.02 -19.83 3.90
N ARG A 457 -23.40 -20.96 3.28
CA ARG A 457 -22.69 -22.24 3.43
C ARG A 457 -21.25 -22.14 2.92
N VAL A 458 -21.08 -21.53 1.75
CA VAL A 458 -19.77 -21.31 1.13
C VAL A 458 -18.90 -20.42 2.01
N ALA A 459 -19.40 -19.26 2.43
CA ALA A 459 -18.64 -18.34 3.28
C ALA A 459 -18.27 -18.97 4.64
N SER A 460 -19.20 -19.68 5.29
CA SER A 460 -18.93 -20.32 6.58
C SER A 460 -17.86 -21.41 6.45
N CYS A 461 -17.97 -22.28 5.44
CA CYS A 461 -17.02 -23.37 5.25
C CYS A 461 -15.64 -22.89 4.81
N SER A 462 -15.57 -21.89 3.92
CA SER A 462 -14.29 -21.28 3.53
C SER A 462 -13.61 -20.61 4.72
N SER A 463 -14.36 -19.86 5.55
CA SER A 463 -13.82 -19.25 6.77
C SER A 463 -13.33 -20.30 7.77
N LEU A 464 -14.07 -21.40 7.93
CA LEU A 464 -13.68 -22.50 8.81
C LEU A 464 -12.44 -23.23 8.28
N ALA A 465 -12.36 -23.51 6.98
CA ALA A 465 -11.20 -24.12 6.34
C ALA A 465 -9.94 -23.26 6.49
N MET A 466 -10.04 -21.94 6.31
CA MET A 466 -8.92 -21.02 6.58
C MET A 466 -8.48 -21.08 8.04
N THR A 467 -9.43 -21.07 8.98
CA THR A 467 -9.13 -21.13 10.42
C THR A 467 -8.44 -22.45 10.80
N MET A 468 -8.89 -23.56 10.23
CA MET A 468 -8.31 -24.89 10.44
C MET A 468 -6.91 -25.04 9.84
N SER A 469 -6.62 -24.25 8.81
CA SER A 469 -5.35 -24.26 8.09
C SER A 469 -4.38 -23.19 8.60
N ALA A 470 -4.72 -22.50 9.69
CA ALA A 470 -3.88 -21.46 10.26
C ALA A 470 -2.51 -22.02 10.69
N ILE A 471 -1.45 -21.26 10.43
CA ILE A 471 -0.09 -21.63 10.84
C ILE A 471 -0.08 -21.87 12.37
N PRO A 472 0.53 -22.97 12.85
CA PRO A 472 0.59 -23.25 14.28
C PRO A 472 1.26 -22.11 15.05
N HIS A 473 0.80 -21.90 16.29
CA HIS A 473 1.39 -20.88 17.16
C HIS A 473 2.90 -21.10 17.32
N GLY A 474 3.68 -20.03 17.18
CA GLY A 474 5.15 -20.05 17.27
C GLY A 474 5.87 -20.43 15.98
N ARG A 475 5.15 -20.83 14.93
CA ARG A 475 5.69 -21.05 13.58
C ARG A 475 5.50 -19.81 12.70
N SER A 476 6.26 -19.70 11.63
CA SER A 476 6.08 -18.63 10.62
C SER A 476 6.43 -19.12 9.21
N LEU A 477 6.10 -18.33 8.19
CA LEU A 477 6.38 -18.71 6.80
C LEU A 477 7.88 -18.86 6.56
N ASN A 478 8.30 -20.00 6.00
CA ASN A 478 9.71 -20.31 5.74
C ASN A 478 10.59 -20.17 7.00
N ASP A 479 10.12 -20.68 8.14
CA ASP A 479 10.80 -20.53 9.45
C ASP A 479 12.02 -21.42 9.66
N ARG A 480 12.30 -22.34 8.73
CA ARG A 480 13.52 -23.14 8.69
C ARG A 480 14.54 -22.52 7.74
N GLU A 481 15.30 -21.54 8.23
CA GLU A 481 16.20 -20.71 7.40
C GLU A 481 17.34 -21.49 6.72
N ASP A 482 17.73 -22.64 7.27
CA ASP A 482 18.78 -23.50 6.71
C ASP A 482 18.28 -24.40 5.56
N TRP A 483 17.00 -24.35 5.23
CA TRP A 483 16.39 -25.21 4.22
C TRP A 483 15.85 -24.41 3.04
N LEU A 484 16.21 -24.84 1.83
CA LEU A 484 15.72 -24.31 0.57
C LEU A 484 14.77 -25.30 -0.07
N CYS A 485 13.61 -24.85 -0.51
CA CYS A 485 12.76 -25.63 -1.40
C CYS A 485 13.29 -25.46 -2.84
N ILE A 486 13.73 -26.55 -3.46
CA ILE A 486 14.24 -26.58 -4.83
C ILE A 486 13.39 -27.56 -5.68
N GLU A 487 13.62 -27.65 -6.99
CA GLU A 487 12.74 -28.39 -7.90
C GLU A 487 12.56 -29.87 -7.51
N ASN A 488 13.61 -30.51 -6.97
CA ASN A 488 13.67 -31.92 -6.61
C ASN A 488 13.64 -32.23 -5.10
N GLY A 489 13.46 -31.24 -4.21
CA GLY A 489 13.27 -31.50 -2.78
C GLY A 489 13.53 -30.30 -1.86
N MET A 490 13.66 -30.58 -0.57
CA MET A 490 14.13 -29.65 0.45
C MET A 490 15.62 -29.87 0.67
N LEU A 491 16.45 -28.89 0.32
CA LEU A 491 17.89 -28.92 0.47
C LEU A 491 18.33 -28.16 1.72
N ASN A 492 19.07 -28.81 2.61
CA ASN A 492 19.73 -28.13 3.72
C ASN A 492 21.04 -27.48 3.25
N VAL A 493 21.17 -26.15 3.38
CA VAL A 493 22.35 -25.42 2.88
C VAL A 493 23.59 -25.58 3.75
N SER A 494 23.46 -26.11 4.97
CA SER A 494 24.60 -26.34 5.86
C SER A 494 25.17 -27.75 5.71
N THR A 495 24.30 -28.75 5.55
CA THR A 495 24.67 -30.17 5.49
C THR A 495 24.67 -30.73 4.06
N LEU A 496 24.06 -30.03 3.11
CA LEU A 496 23.80 -30.48 1.73
C LEU A 496 22.89 -31.73 1.66
N GLU A 497 22.16 -32.02 2.73
CA GLU A 497 21.16 -33.07 2.74
C GLU A 497 19.94 -32.66 1.91
N LEU A 498 19.55 -33.50 0.96
CA LEU A 498 18.34 -33.34 0.15
C LEU A 498 17.28 -34.36 0.62
N VAL A 499 16.15 -33.85 1.10
CA VAL A 499 15.00 -34.67 1.52
C VAL A 499 13.78 -34.39 0.63
N PRO A 500 12.79 -35.29 0.56
CA PRO A 500 11.55 -35.04 -0.17
C PRO A 500 10.82 -33.77 0.31
N HIS A 501 10.02 -33.19 -0.58
CA HIS A 501 9.15 -32.07 -0.26
C HIS A 501 8.19 -32.40 0.89
N ASP A 502 8.13 -31.51 1.88
CA ASP A 502 7.25 -31.67 3.03
C ASP A 502 6.61 -30.33 3.42
N ARG A 503 5.30 -30.39 3.72
CA ARG A 503 4.48 -29.26 4.12
C ARG A 503 4.93 -28.65 5.44
N ASP A 504 5.54 -29.44 6.32
CA ASP A 504 6.00 -28.96 7.63
C ASP A 504 7.16 -27.95 7.52
N TYR A 505 7.79 -27.79 6.35
CA TYR A 505 8.74 -26.70 6.10
C TYR A 505 8.09 -25.33 5.89
N LEU A 506 6.76 -25.28 5.68
CA LEU A 506 6.00 -24.05 5.44
C LEU A 506 6.61 -23.17 4.32
N ALA A 507 7.21 -23.84 3.32
CA ALA A 507 7.94 -23.19 2.24
C ALA A 507 6.96 -22.50 1.28
N THR A 508 7.09 -21.19 1.12
CA THR A 508 6.33 -20.39 0.14
C THR A 508 7.20 -19.91 -1.03
N ILE A 509 8.48 -20.26 -0.99
CA ILE A 509 9.48 -19.87 -1.96
C ILE A 509 10.13 -21.15 -2.47
N MET A 510 10.07 -21.37 -3.78
CA MET A 510 10.75 -22.47 -4.46
C MET A 510 11.70 -21.92 -5.51
N LEU A 511 12.93 -22.44 -5.55
CA LEU A 511 13.92 -22.13 -6.57
C LEU A 511 13.81 -23.17 -7.69
N PRO A 512 13.73 -22.77 -8.98
CA PRO A 512 13.50 -23.68 -10.10
C PRO A 512 14.81 -24.35 -10.58
N VAL A 513 15.58 -24.89 -9.65
CA VAL A 513 16.87 -25.55 -9.87
C VAL A 513 16.88 -26.91 -9.21
N ARG A 514 17.73 -27.82 -9.69
CA ARG A 514 17.95 -29.13 -9.10
C ARG A 514 19.32 -29.21 -8.44
N TYR A 515 19.39 -30.03 -7.41
CA TYR A 515 20.64 -30.40 -6.75
C TYR A 515 20.89 -31.90 -6.90
N ASP A 516 22.10 -32.27 -7.33
CA ASP A 516 22.54 -33.65 -7.41
C ASP A 516 23.98 -33.74 -6.90
N SER A 517 24.16 -34.39 -5.75
CA SER A 517 25.47 -34.51 -5.09
C SER A 517 26.49 -35.33 -5.90
N GLU A 518 26.05 -36.12 -6.87
CA GLU A 518 26.90 -37.07 -7.61
C GLU A 518 27.10 -36.69 -9.09
N ALA A 519 26.18 -35.93 -9.68
CA ALA A 519 26.09 -35.82 -11.15
C ALA A 519 26.04 -34.40 -11.74
N THR A 520 26.03 -33.33 -10.94
CA THR A 520 25.93 -31.98 -11.50
C THR A 520 27.22 -31.56 -12.22
N PRO A 521 27.16 -31.26 -13.53
CA PRO A 521 28.34 -30.84 -14.28
C PRO A 521 28.76 -29.42 -13.85
N LYS A 522 30.08 -29.21 -13.83
CA LYS A 522 30.67 -27.87 -13.62
C LYS A 522 30.16 -26.91 -14.71
N PRO A 523 29.71 -25.68 -14.36
CA PRO A 523 29.17 -24.75 -15.35
C PRO A 523 30.31 -24.05 -16.11
N GLU A 524 30.89 -24.75 -17.10
CA GLU A 524 32.08 -24.31 -17.82
C GLU A 524 31.84 -23.02 -18.63
N ARG A 525 30.69 -22.91 -19.30
CA ARG A 525 30.38 -21.71 -20.09
C ARG A 525 30.18 -20.50 -19.19
N TRP A 526 29.54 -20.66 -18.04
CA TRP A 526 29.38 -19.63 -17.02
C TRP A 526 30.73 -19.11 -16.51
N LEU A 527 31.64 -20.01 -16.13
CA LEU A 527 32.97 -19.64 -15.65
C LEU A 527 33.79 -18.92 -16.72
N THR A 528 33.72 -19.41 -17.95
CA THR A 528 34.36 -18.76 -19.11
C THR A 528 33.80 -17.35 -19.31
N PHE A 529 32.47 -17.20 -19.26
CA PHE A 529 31.79 -15.91 -19.39
C PHE A 529 32.23 -14.91 -18.31
N LEU A 530 32.34 -15.34 -17.05
CA LEU A 530 32.83 -14.47 -15.97
C LEU A 530 34.31 -14.09 -16.18
N GLY A 531 35.14 -15.04 -16.62
CA GLY A 531 36.54 -14.77 -16.98
C GLY A 531 36.69 -13.78 -18.14
N GLU A 532 35.80 -13.82 -19.13
CA GLU A 532 35.77 -12.89 -20.26
C GLU A 532 35.35 -11.47 -19.86
N THR A 533 34.40 -11.35 -18.93
CA THR A 533 33.70 -10.10 -18.62
C THR A 533 34.22 -9.35 -17.40
N ILE A 534 34.47 -10.06 -16.29
CA ILE A 534 34.97 -9.51 -15.02
C ILE A 534 36.51 -9.61 -14.96
N GLN A 535 37.08 -10.67 -15.55
CA GLN A 535 38.53 -10.89 -15.73
C GLN A 535 39.38 -11.07 -14.47
N THR A 536 38.83 -10.84 -13.28
CA THR A 536 39.57 -10.89 -12.02
C THR A 536 38.90 -11.82 -11.02
N GLU A 537 39.68 -12.71 -10.42
CA GLU A 537 39.16 -13.76 -9.54
C GLU A 537 38.49 -13.20 -8.27
N GLY A 538 39.02 -12.09 -7.72
CA GLY A 538 38.46 -11.46 -6.52
C GLY A 538 36.99 -11.04 -6.67
N PRO A 539 36.64 -10.18 -7.66
CA PRO A 539 35.25 -9.82 -7.90
C PRO A 539 34.38 -11.02 -8.35
N ILE A 540 34.94 -12.01 -9.06
CA ILE A 540 34.22 -13.27 -9.40
C ILE A 540 33.85 -14.05 -8.13
N ALA A 541 34.76 -14.16 -7.16
CA ALA A 541 34.50 -14.81 -5.88
C ALA A 541 33.45 -14.04 -5.06
N GLN A 542 33.46 -12.71 -5.09
CA GLN A 542 32.43 -11.88 -4.46
C GLN A 542 31.06 -12.04 -5.14
N LEU A 543 31.03 -12.16 -6.48
CA LEU A 543 29.80 -12.45 -7.21
C LEU A 543 29.25 -13.83 -6.83
N GLN A 544 30.12 -14.85 -6.73
CA GLN A 544 29.75 -16.20 -6.30
C GLN A 544 29.10 -16.19 -4.92
N GLU A 545 29.72 -15.49 -3.95
CA GLU A 545 29.19 -15.31 -2.60
C GLU A 545 27.85 -14.58 -2.61
N PHE A 546 27.70 -13.54 -3.43
CA PHE A 546 26.46 -12.78 -3.50
C PHE A 546 25.33 -13.59 -4.15
N MET A 547 25.64 -14.37 -5.19
CA MET A 547 24.68 -15.27 -5.81
C MET A 547 24.24 -16.37 -4.85
N GLY A 548 25.16 -16.91 -4.04
CA GLY A 548 24.82 -17.83 -2.95
C GLY A 548 23.95 -17.17 -1.88
N TYR A 549 24.28 -15.94 -1.50
CA TYR A 549 23.51 -15.15 -0.54
C TYR A 549 22.06 -14.90 -1.01
N CYS A 550 21.85 -14.69 -2.31
CA CYS A 550 20.53 -14.53 -2.94
C CYS A 550 19.58 -15.72 -2.71
N LEU A 551 20.12 -16.93 -2.48
CA LEU A 551 19.34 -18.15 -2.27
C LEU A 551 18.66 -18.17 -0.89
N THR A 552 19.25 -17.50 0.10
CA THR A 552 18.81 -17.55 1.52
C THR A 552 17.89 -16.39 1.88
N ARG A 553 17.22 -16.45 3.03
CA ARG A 553 16.43 -15.32 3.57
C ARG A 553 17.24 -14.40 4.50
N GLN A 554 18.52 -14.69 4.73
CA GLN A 554 19.35 -13.95 5.65
C GLN A 554 19.68 -12.56 5.09
N THR A 555 19.77 -11.56 5.98
CA THR A 555 20.18 -10.18 5.66
C THR A 555 21.49 -9.76 6.36
N LYS A 556 22.11 -10.67 7.12
CA LYS A 556 23.23 -10.43 8.04
C LYS A 556 24.47 -9.76 7.43
N PHE A 557 24.69 -9.92 6.13
CA PHE A 557 25.91 -9.40 5.50
C PHE A 557 25.75 -7.96 4.98
N ASP A 558 24.55 -7.38 5.07
CA ASP A 558 24.27 -5.98 4.73
C ASP A 558 24.80 -5.56 3.35
N LYS A 559 24.65 -6.38 2.30
CA LYS A 559 25.14 -6.04 0.94
C LYS A 559 24.04 -5.91 -0.11
N CYS A 560 24.23 -4.92 -0.96
CA CYS A 560 23.58 -4.68 -2.24
C CYS A 560 24.63 -4.83 -3.35
N LEU A 561 24.33 -5.60 -4.39
CA LEU A 561 25.21 -5.79 -5.54
C LEU A 561 25.00 -4.67 -6.56
N LEU A 562 26.08 -4.03 -6.96
CA LEU A 562 26.08 -2.99 -8.00
C LEU A 562 26.95 -3.43 -9.17
N LEU A 563 26.33 -3.83 -10.28
CA LEU A 563 27.02 -4.23 -11.50
C LEU A 563 27.32 -2.99 -12.34
N LEU A 564 28.60 -2.75 -12.63
CA LEU A 564 29.09 -1.56 -13.32
C LEU A 564 29.72 -1.92 -14.66
N GLY A 565 29.48 -1.13 -15.70
CA GLY A 565 30.19 -1.28 -16.98
C GLY A 565 29.54 -0.48 -18.12
N PRO A 566 30.25 -0.27 -19.24
CA PRO A 566 29.85 0.68 -20.29
C PRO A 566 28.59 0.30 -21.08
N GLY A 567 27.99 -0.88 -20.84
CA GLY A 567 26.86 -1.41 -21.59
C GLY A 567 27.34 -2.36 -22.70
N SER A 568 26.49 -3.32 -23.09
CA SER A 568 26.87 -4.46 -23.95
C SER A 568 28.08 -5.24 -23.40
N ASP A 569 28.11 -5.44 -22.09
CA ASP A 569 29.26 -5.99 -21.35
C ASP A 569 28.94 -7.31 -20.62
N GLY A 570 27.68 -7.74 -20.60
CA GLY A 570 27.26 -9.00 -19.98
C GLY A 570 26.51 -8.85 -18.65
N LYS A 571 26.40 -7.63 -18.08
CA LYS A 571 25.63 -7.40 -16.82
C LYS A 571 24.22 -7.98 -16.87
N SER A 572 23.51 -7.76 -17.97
CA SER A 572 22.15 -8.27 -18.17
C SER A 572 22.09 -9.79 -18.21
N LYS A 573 23.16 -10.48 -18.63
CA LYS A 573 23.21 -11.96 -18.63
C LYS A 573 23.34 -12.51 -17.21
N VAL A 574 24.19 -11.91 -16.36
CA VAL A 574 24.26 -12.24 -14.92
C VAL A 574 22.91 -12.04 -14.24
N ILE A 575 22.26 -10.89 -14.48
CA ILE A 575 20.92 -10.62 -13.94
C ILE A 575 19.90 -11.68 -14.36
N LYS A 576 19.89 -12.07 -15.64
CA LYS A 576 18.97 -13.09 -16.15
C LYS A 576 19.20 -14.46 -15.50
N VAL A 577 20.46 -14.91 -15.42
CA VAL A 577 20.83 -16.16 -14.75
C VAL A 577 20.42 -16.12 -13.27
N LEU A 578 20.69 -15.02 -12.57
CA LEU A 578 20.33 -14.87 -11.16
C LEU A 578 18.81 -14.90 -10.94
N ARG A 579 18.02 -14.24 -11.80
CA ARG A 579 16.54 -14.31 -11.74
C ARG A 579 16.02 -15.70 -12.04
N ALA A 580 16.60 -16.39 -13.03
CA ALA A 580 16.22 -17.76 -13.35
C ALA A 580 16.53 -18.70 -12.17
N MET A 581 17.71 -18.59 -11.56
CA MET A 581 18.16 -19.41 -10.43
C MET A 581 17.29 -19.19 -9.18
N VAL A 582 16.97 -17.93 -8.87
CA VAL A 582 16.11 -17.59 -7.72
C VAL A 582 14.63 -17.88 -8.02
N GLY A 583 14.23 -17.85 -9.29
CA GLY A 583 12.86 -18.00 -9.76
C GLY A 583 12.14 -16.66 -9.94
N GLU A 584 11.49 -16.48 -11.10
CA GLU A 584 10.83 -15.22 -11.47
C GLU A 584 9.73 -14.80 -10.48
N ALA A 585 9.01 -15.78 -9.90
CA ALA A 585 8.00 -15.52 -8.87
C ALA A 585 8.59 -14.91 -7.57
N ASN A 586 9.87 -15.15 -7.31
CA ASN A 586 10.58 -14.69 -6.12
C ASN A 586 11.31 -13.35 -6.35
N CYS A 587 11.16 -12.76 -7.53
CA CYS A 587 11.82 -11.53 -7.94
C CYS A 587 10.88 -10.31 -7.92
N SER A 588 11.45 -9.13 -7.73
CA SER A 588 10.84 -7.81 -7.96
C SER A 588 11.75 -6.91 -8.79
N ALA A 589 11.23 -5.76 -9.24
CA ALA A 589 11.96 -4.82 -10.09
C ALA A 589 11.77 -3.36 -9.65
N VAL A 590 11.99 -3.08 -8.36
CA VAL A 590 11.92 -1.73 -7.79
C VAL A 590 13.25 -1.01 -8.05
N SER A 591 13.20 0.15 -8.69
CA SER A 591 14.38 1.00 -8.91
C SER A 591 14.93 1.56 -7.60
N MET A 592 16.14 2.12 -7.62
CA MET A 592 16.74 2.64 -6.39
C MET A 592 15.98 3.88 -5.85
N THR A 593 15.40 4.69 -6.74
CA THR A 593 14.46 5.77 -6.37
C THR A 593 13.14 5.21 -5.85
N GLY A 594 12.62 4.15 -6.46
CA GLY A 594 11.37 3.51 -6.10
C GLY A 594 11.38 2.89 -4.70
N LEU A 595 12.57 2.63 -4.13
CA LEU A 595 12.69 2.17 -2.75
C LEU A 595 12.13 3.16 -1.74
N GLU A 596 12.08 4.46 -2.06
CA GLU A 596 11.55 5.50 -1.17
C GLU A 596 10.01 5.62 -1.29
N ASP A 597 9.44 5.18 -2.42
CA ASP A 597 7.99 5.17 -2.67
C ASP A 597 7.30 3.98 -1.96
N GLN A 598 6.38 4.30 -1.05
CA GLN A 598 5.66 3.29 -0.24
C GLN A 598 4.84 2.28 -1.05
N PHE A 599 4.40 2.63 -2.26
CA PHE A 599 3.62 1.76 -3.13
C PHE A 599 4.54 0.85 -3.95
N GLN A 600 5.64 1.38 -4.48
CA GLN A 600 6.60 0.55 -5.21
C GLN A 600 7.33 -0.41 -4.28
N ARG A 601 7.73 0.04 -3.09
CA ARG A 601 8.36 -0.79 -2.06
C ARG A 601 7.49 -1.94 -1.58
N SER A 602 6.15 -1.86 -1.70
CA SER A 602 5.25 -2.97 -1.40
C SER A 602 5.52 -4.22 -2.27
N ALA A 603 6.10 -4.05 -3.46
CA ALA A 603 6.47 -5.15 -4.36
C ALA A 603 7.61 -6.02 -3.82
N LEU A 604 8.37 -5.55 -2.81
CA LEU A 604 9.43 -6.31 -2.15
C LEU A 604 8.90 -7.36 -1.17
N PHE A 605 7.62 -7.27 -0.80
CA PHE A 605 7.00 -8.16 0.17
C PHE A 605 7.09 -9.63 -0.27
N GLY A 606 7.74 -10.46 0.55
CA GLY A 606 7.92 -11.89 0.29
C GLY A 606 8.88 -12.25 -0.85
N LYS A 607 9.72 -11.31 -1.31
CA LYS A 607 10.69 -11.54 -2.40
C LYS A 607 12.09 -11.83 -1.88
N LEU A 608 12.84 -12.68 -2.60
CA LEU A 608 14.25 -12.97 -2.31
C LEU A 608 15.21 -12.04 -3.07
N LEU A 609 14.82 -11.59 -4.26
CA LEU A 609 15.68 -10.80 -5.14
C LEU A 609 14.93 -9.58 -5.70
N ASN A 610 15.57 -8.41 -5.65
CA ASN A 610 15.12 -7.25 -6.38
C ASN A 610 16.17 -6.87 -7.41
N VAL A 611 15.75 -6.71 -8.66
CA VAL A 611 16.62 -6.29 -9.76
C VAL A 611 16.14 -4.97 -10.33
N GLY A 612 16.87 -3.89 -10.12
CA GLY A 612 16.60 -2.59 -10.73
C GLY A 612 17.59 -2.25 -11.85
N THR A 613 17.09 -1.70 -12.96
CA THR A 613 17.90 -1.31 -14.13
C THR A 613 18.04 0.20 -14.30
N GLU A 614 17.33 0.99 -13.49
CA GLU A 614 17.36 2.45 -13.57
C GLU A 614 18.07 3.06 -12.37
N VAL A 615 19.20 3.69 -12.64
CA VAL A 615 19.89 4.58 -11.72
C VAL A 615 19.78 6.00 -12.27
N THR A 616 18.94 6.82 -11.64
CA THR A 616 18.72 8.21 -12.06
C THR A 616 19.91 9.09 -11.74
N THR A 617 20.03 10.23 -12.44
CA THR A 617 21.00 11.29 -12.11
C THR A 617 20.61 12.11 -10.88
N ALA A 618 19.35 12.05 -10.46
CA ALA A 618 18.87 12.67 -9.23
C ALA A 618 19.52 12.03 -8.01
N ALA A 619 19.92 12.85 -7.05
CA ALA A 619 20.58 12.38 -5.85
C ALA A 619 19.59 11.63 -4.95
N LEU A 620 19.93 10.40 -4.60
CA LEU A 620 19.04 9.48 -3.90
C LEU A 620 19.07 9.71 -2.39
N GLU A 621 17.88 9.67 -1.78
CA GLU A 621 17.72 9.38 -0.35
C GLU A 621 18.03 7.88 -0.12
N SER A 622 18.43 7.51 1.09
CA SER A 622 18.94 6.16 1.36
C SER A 622 18.41 5.53 2.64
N GLU A 623 17.38 6.11 3.25
CA GLU A 623 16.84 5.60 4.51
C GLU A 623 16.27 4.19 4.32
N TYR A 624 15.32 4.03 3.38
CA TYR A 624 14.75 2.72 3.10
C TYR A 624 15.75 1.79 2.43
N PHE A 625 16.68 2.30 1.62
CA PHE A 625 17.79 1.48 1.11
C PHE A 625 18.57 0.81 2.25
N LYS A 626 18.98 1.57 3.27
CA LYS A 626 19.76 1.05 4.39
C LYS A 626 18.97 0.01 5.19
N ALA A 627 17.70 0.28 5.46
CA ALA A 627 16.78 -0.59 6.18
C ALA A 627 16.49 -1.89 5.42
N ILE A 628 16.29 -1.81 4.10
CA ILE A 628 16.01 -2.99 3.27
C ILE A 628 17.23 -3.90 3.19
N VAL A 629 18.43 -3.34 3.05
CA VAL A 629 19.68 -4.13 2.97
C VAL A 629 19.99 -4.83 4.29
N THR A 630 19.67 -4.23 5.43
CA THR A 630 19.84 -4.83 6.78
C THR A 630 18.71 -5.78 7.16
N GLY A 631 17.56 -5.69 6.50
CA GLY A 631 16.36 -6.42 6.89
C GLY A 631 15.65 -5.80 8.11
N ASP A 632 15.71 -4.48 8.28
CA ASP A 632 14.94 -3.79 9.30
C ASP A 632 13.45 -3.72 8.91
N PRO A 633 12.50 -3.74 9.88
CA PRO A 633 11.07 -3.57 9.58
C PRO A 633 10.79 -2.26 8.84
N ILE A 634 10.01 -2.34 7.77
CA ILE A 634 9.64 -1.19 6.95
C ILE A 634 8.13 -1.14 6.72
N GLN A 635 7.63 0.08 6.52
CA GLN A 635 6.23 0.33 6.15
C GLN A 635 6.09 0.38 4.62
N ALA A 636 5.03 -0.23 4.12
CA ALA A 636 4.60 -0.14 2.72
C ALA A 636 3.07 -0.10 2.62
N SER A 637 2.54 0.30 1.47
CA SER A 637 1.09 0.35 1.25
C SER A 637 0.76 -0.22 -0.11
N PHE A 638 -0.20 -1.13 -0.19
CA PHE A 638 -0.80 -1.44 -1.49
C PHE A 638 -1.71 -0.28 -1.90
N LYS A 639 -1.81 0.01 -3.20
CA LYS A 639 -2.72 1.05 -3.70
C LYS A 639 -4.14 0.77 -3.21
N HIS A 640 -4.77 1.78 -2.62
CA HIS A 640 -6.14 1.72 -2.07
C HIS A 640 -6.34 0.76 -0.89
N LYS A 641 -5.26 0.31 -0.24
CA LYS A 641 -5.32 -0.45 1.03
C LYS A 641 -4.53 0.27 2.11
N ASP A 642 -4.78 -0.11 3.36
CA ASP A 642 -4.04 0.39 4.51
C ASP A 642 -2.55 0.04 4.42
N SER A 643 -1.72 0.85 5.08
CA SER A 643 -0.30 0.58 5.24
C SER A 643 -0.08 -0.66 6.11
N PHE A 644 0.94 -1.43 5.79
CA PHE A 644 1.34 -2.60 6.55
C PHE A 644 2.86 -2.59 6.77
N GLU A 645 3.27 -3.23 7.87
CA GLU A 645 4.68 -3.43 8.20
C GLU A 645 5.15 -4.81 7.75
N PHE A 646 6.36 -4.90 7.24
CA PHE A 646 7.03 -6.18 7.02
C PHE A 646 8.54 -6.07 7.14
N THR A 647 9.18 -7.21 7.40
CA THR A 647 10.64 -7.35 7.42
C THR A 647 11.12 -7.87 6.06
N PRO A 648 11.88 -7.09 5.29
CA PRO A 648 12.36 -7.50 3.98
C PRO A 648 13.52 -8.51 4.14
N CYS A 649 13.50 -9.57 3.34
CA CYS A 649 14.61 -10.52 3.19
C CYS A 649 15.23 -10.47 1.79
N VAL A 650 14.90 -9.41 1.03
CA VAL A 650 15.24 -9.26 -0.38
C VAL A 650 16.69 -8.80 -0.54
N LYS A 651 17.45 -9.43 -1.42
CA LYS A 651 18.78 -8.94 -1.83
C LYS A 651 18.60 -7.98 -3.00
N LEU A 652 19.24 -6.82 -2.89
CA LEU A 652 19.17 -5.77 -3.91
C LEU A 652 20.30 -5.95 -4.94
N VAL A 653 19.94 -5.93 -6.22
CA VAL A 653 20.86 -5.95 -7.35
C VAL A 653 20.51 -4.81 -8.29
N TYR A 654 21.49 -3.97 -8.60
CA TYR A 654 21.35 -2.90 -9.57
C TYR A 654 22.43 -3.00 -10.64
N ALA A 655 22.04 -2.77 -11.90
CA ALA A 655 22.99 -2.56 -12.99
C ALA A 655 23.03 -1.07 -13.34
N ALA A 656 24.24 -0.54 -13.49
CA ALA A 656 24.44 0.86 -13.86
C ALA A 656 25.64 1.01 -14.79
N ASN A 657 25.57 1.98 -15.70
CA ASN A 657 26.72 2.33 -16.54
C ASN A 657 27.67 3.31 -15.87
N LYS A 658 27.14 4.14 -14.98
CA LYS A 658 27.89 5.08 -14.14
C LYS A 658 27.39 4.98 -12.72
N LEU A 659 28.27 5.28 -11.77
CA LEU A 659 27.94 5.29 -10.36
C LEU A 659 26.83 6.33 -10.04
N PRO A 660 25.78 5.96 -9.27
CA PRO A 660 24.69 6.87 -8.88
C PRO A 660 25.19 8.07 -8.08
N ARG A 661 24.60 9.26 -8.23
CA ARG A 661 24.78 10.29 -7.20
C ARG A 661 23.85 10.04 -6.02
N VAL A 662 24.37 10.21 -4.81
CA VAL A 662 23.63 9.98 -3.56
C VAL A 662 23.73 11.20 -2.65
N MET A 663 22.68 11.47 -1.89
CA MET A 663 22.69 12.54 -0.89
C MET A 663 23.41 12.10 0.39
N ASP A 664 23.33 10.80 0.72
CA ASP A 664 23.96 10.24 1.90
C ASP A 664 25.45 9.92 1.67
N ASN A 665 26.33 10.74 2.26
CA ASN A 665 27.78 10.57 2.23
C ASN A 665 28.33 9.78 3.45
N SER A 666 27.46 9.13 4.22
CA SER A 666 27.84 8.32 5.39
C SER A 666 28.48 7.00 5.00
N ASP A 667 29.34 6.49 5.89
CA ASP A 667 29.91 5.15 5.72
C ASP A 667 28.82 4.06 5.72
N GLY A 668 27.71 4.31 6.40
CA GLY A 668 26.55 3.41 6.44
C GLY A 668 25.99 3.08 5.06
N TYR A 669 25.90 4.05 4.14
CA TYR A 669 25.47 3.78 2.77
C TYR A 669 26.54 2.98 2.00
N PHE A 670 27.77 3.47 1.95
CA PHE A 670 28.82 2.87 1.10
C PHE A 670 29.23 1.47 1.53
N ARG A 671 29.25 1.17 2.85
CA ARG A 671 29.59 -0.18 3.32
C ARG A 671 28.58 -1.23 2.86
N ARG A 672 27.37 -0.82 2.48
CA ARG A 672 26.32 -1.71 1.98
C ARG A 672 26.43 -2.01 0.49
N ILE A 673 27.36 -1.38 -0.23
CA ILE A 673 27.54 -1.60 -1.67
C ILE A 673 28.66 -2.60 -1.91
N LEU A 674 28.39 -3.56 -2.79
CA LEU A 674 29.35 -4.48 -3.38
C LEU A 674 29.44 -4.17 -4.88
N PRO A 675 30.36 -3.28 -5.31
CA PRO A 675 30.50 -2.96 -6.72
C PRO A 675 31.28 -4.04 -7.47
N ILE A 676 30.78 -4.51 -8.62
CA ILE A 676 31.50 -5.44 -9.49
C ILE A 676 31.57 -4.82 -10.89
N GLN A 677 32.79 -4.58 -11.36
CA GLN A 677 33.04 -3.96 -12.66
C GLN A 677 33.19 -5.01 -13.77
N PHE A 678 32.44 -4.81 -14.84
CA PHE A 678 32.56 -5.50 -16.11
C PHE A 678 33.50 -4.69 -16.99
N LYS A 679 34.64 -5.28 -17.33
CA LYS A 679 35.77 -4.61 -18.00
C LYS A 679 35.71 -4.73 -19.52
N ARG A 680 35.02 -5.76 -20.01
CA ARG A 680 34.90 -6.03 -21.45
C ARG A 680 33.57 -5.51 -21.99
N GLN A 681 33.65 -4.75 -23.08
CA GLN A 681 32.50 -4.37 -23.89
C GLN A 681 32.51 -5.17 -25.19
N PHE A 682 31.40 -5.82 -25.52
CA PHE A 682 31.20 -6.53 -26.79
C PHE A 682 30.57 -5.58 -27.80
N LEU A 683 31.31 -5.24 -28.84
CA LEU A 683 30.85 -4.37 -29.93
C LEU A 683 30.18 -5.18 -31.04
N GLU A 684 29.46 -4.50 -31.92
CA GLU A 684 28.83 -5.10 -33.09
C GLU A 684 29.90 -5.81 -33.96
N ASN A 685 29.69 -7.10 -34.24
CA ASN A 685 30.64 -8.01 -34.92
C ASN A 685 31.87 -8.47 -34.10
N ASP A 686 31.88 -8.34 -32.76
CA ASP A 686 32.90 -9.03 -31.95
C ASP A 686 32.78 -10.56 -32.20
N PRO A 687 33.84 -11.25 -32.67
CA PRO A 687 33.79 -12.69 -32.93
C PRO A 687 33.56 -13.53 -31.67
N ALA A 688 33.77 -12.96 -30.47
CA ALA A 688 33.42 -13.60 -29.20
C ALA A 688 31.95 -13.39 -28.81
N MET A 689 31.17 -12.61 -29.57
CA MET A 689 29.75 -12.44 -29.33
C MET A 689 29.02 -13.72 -29.74
N ASP A 690 28.58 -14.47 -28.73
CA ASP A 690 27.82 -15.70 -28.89
C ASP A 690 26.31 -15.40 -28.84
N PRO A 691 25.57 -15.51 -29.96
CA PRO A 691 24.14 -15.21 -29.98
C PRO A 691 23.33 -16.16 -29.10
N ASP A 692 23.84 -17.38 -28.91
CA ASP A 692 23.22 -18.44 -28.10
C ASP A 692 23.76 -18.44 -26.65
N LEU A 693 24.51 -17.42 -26.25
CA LEU A 693 25.09 -17.36 -24.90
C LEU A 693 24.04 -17.55 -23.81
N GLU A 694 22.89 -16.89 -23.95
CA GLU A 694 21.84 -16.96 -22.94
C GLU A 694 21.27 -18.37 -22.79
N SER A 695 20.98 -19.07 -23.88
CA SER A 695 20.45 -20.43 -23.82
C SER A 695 21.49 -21.40 -23.25
N LYS A 696 22.78 -21.23 -23.59
CA LYS A 696 23.88 -22.01 -23.02
C LYS A 696 24.02 -21.79 -21.50
N LEU A 697 23.93 -20.55 -21.03
CA LEU A 697 23.98 -20.25 -19.59
C LEU A 697 22.76 -20.79 -18.85
N MET A 698 21.57 -20.74 -19.45
CA MET A 698 20.36 -21.32 -18.86
C MET A 698 20.40 -22.85 -18.82
N ALA A 699 21.09 -23.50 -19.76
CA ALA A 699 21.32 -24.94 -19.74
C ALA A 699 22.25 -25.37 -18.59
N GLU A 700 23.10 -24.47 -18.09
CA GLU A 700 24.00 -24.72 -16.95
C GLU A 700 23.40 -24.29 -15.59
N LEU A 701 22.11 -23.93 -15.51
CA LEU A 701 21.53 -23.28 -14.33
C LEU A 701 21.73 -24.07 -13.03
N ASP A 702 21.57 -25.39 -13.06
CA ASP A 702 21.80 -26.27 -11.90
C ASP A 702 23.27 -26.26 -11.45
N GLY A 703 24.22 -26.28 -12.40
CA GLY A 703 25.65 -26.14 -12.12
C GLY A 703 26.02 -24.75 -11.58
N ILE A 704 25.35 -23.70 -12.06
CA ILE A 704 25.52 -22.32 -11.54
C ILE A 704 24.95 -22.20 -10.11
N PHE A 705 23.85 -22.89 -9.82
CA PHE A 705 23.30 -22.98 -8.47
C PHE A 705 24.29 -23.63 -7.50
N GLU A 706 24.86 -24.78 -7.86
CA GLU A 706 25.88 -25.42 -7.02
C GLU A 706 27.16 -24.59 -6.88
N TRP A 707 27.59 -23.96 -7.97
CA TRP A 707 28.67 -22.97 -7.91
C TRP A 707 28.35 -21.84 -6.93
N SER A 708 27.09 -21.38 -6.87
CA SER A 708 26.65 -20.37 -5.92
C SER A 708 26.58 -20.88 -4.48
N LEU A 709 26.22 -22.15 -4.25
CA LEU A 709 26.28 -22.80 -2.93
C LEU A 709 27.71 -22.82 -2.37
N VAL A 710 28.72 -23.10 -3.19
CA VAL A 710 30.13 -23.02 -2.79
C VAL A 710 30.48 -21.61 -2.31
N GLY A 711 29.98 -20.58 -2.99
CA GLY A 711 30.10 -19.18 -2.56
C GLY A 711 29.40 -18.92 -1.23
N LEU A 712 28.19 -19.42 -1.06
CA LEU A 712 27.42 -19.27 0.19
C LEU A 712 28.17 -19.90 1.38
N HIS A 713 28.67 -21.13 1.25
CA HIS A 713 29.44 -21.80 2.30
C HIS A 713 30.69 -21.00 2.67
N ARG A 714 31.41 -20.47 1.67
CA ARG A 714 32.57 -19.61 1.91
C ARG A 714 32.18 -18.34 2.67
N LEU A 715 31.12 -17.66 2.25
CA LEU A 715 30.60 -16.45 2.90
C LEU A 715 30.21 -16.70 4.36
N LEU A 716 29.46 -17.78 4.62
CA LEU A 716 29.03 -18.17 5.96
C LEU A 716 30.21 -18.50 6.86
N ALA A 717 31.19 -19.27 6.37
CA ALA A 717 32.38 -19.64 7.12
C ALA A 717 33.26 -18.43 7.46
N GLN A 718 33.39 -17.47 6.55
CA GLN A 718 34.20 -16.25 6.75
C GLN A 718 33.47 -15.19 7.58
N GLY A 719 32.15 -15.21 7.62
CA GLY A 719 31.33 -14.18 8.27
C GLY A 719 31.36 -12.82 7.56
N ARG A 720 31.96 -12.73 6.37
CA ARG A 720 32.07 -11.52 5.54
C ARG A 720 32.37 -11.90 4.09
N PHE A 721 32.07 -11.01 3.17
CA PHE A 721 32.47 -11.15 1.77
C PHE A 721 34.00 -11.15 1.62
N THR A 722 34.48 -11.89 0.62
CA THR A 722 35.90 -11.92 0.24
C THR A 722 36.40 -10.51 0.00
N MET A 723 37.55 -10.17 0.58
CA MET A 723 38.19 -8.87 0.38
C MET A 723 38.85 -8.84 -0.99
N CYS A 724 38.61 -7.77 -1.75
CA CYS A 724 39.22 -7.55 -3.05
C CYS A 724 39.66 -6.09 -3.17
N ASP A 725 40.92 -5.87 -3.54
CA ASP A 725 41.50 -4.54 -3.68
C ASP A 725 40.77 -3.74 -4.77
N GLU A 726 40.49 -4.35 -5.92
CA GLU A 726 39.76 -3.70 -7.02
C GLU A 726 38.38 -3.19 -6.59
N THR A 727 37.58 -4.04 -5.94
CA THR A 727 36.26 -3.67 -5.44
C THR A 727 36.34 -2.57 -4.38
N ARG A 728 37.37 -2.61 -3.51
CA ARG A 728 37.61 -1.57 -2.51
C ARG A 728 37.97 -0.25 -3.17
N ASP A 729 38.82 -0.27 -4.18
CA ASP A 729 39.30 0.92 -4.87
C ASP A 729 38.15 1.58 -5.66
N ILE A 730 37.30 0.80 -6.34
CA ILE A 730 36.05 1.29 -6.96
C ILE A 730 35.15 1.98 -5.94
N LEU A 731 35.00 1.40 -4.74
CA LEU A 731 34.18 1.99 -3.68
C LEU A 731 34.81 3.26 -3.10
N MET A 732 36.13 3.33 -3.00
CA MET A 732 36.85 4.54 -2.59
C MET A 732 36.67 5.67 -3.61
N ASP A 733 36.81 5.37 -4.89
CA ASP A 733 36.55 6.33 -5.97
C ASP A 733 35.10 6.79 -5.98
N TYR A 734 34.17 5.88 -5.67
CA TYR A 734 32.76 6.23 -5.56
C TYR A 734 32.48 7.21 -4.40
N ARG A 735 33.17 7.04 -3.26
CA ARG A 735 33.09 7.96 -2.12
C ARG A 735 33.65 9.34 -2.49
N ARG A 736 34.79 9.37 -3.18
CA ARG A 736 35.44 10.62 -3.66
C ARG A 736 34.54 11.36 -4.63
N PHE A 737 33.89 10.64 -5.54
CA PHE A 737 32.97 11.23 -6.52
C PHE A 737 31.75 11.91 -5.88
N ASN A 738 31.21 11.35 -4.79
CA ASN A 738 30.09 11.96 -4.07
C ASN A 738 30.52 13.05 -3.07
N ASN A 739 31.74 12.96 -2.52
CA ASN A 739 32.29 13.96 -1.61
C ASN A 739 33.62 14.54 -2.14
N PRO A 740 33.58 15.61 -2.95
CA PRO A 740 34.80 16.20 -3.51
C PRO A 740 35.69 16.85 -2.43
N VAL A 741 35.16 17.17 -1.25
CA VAL A 741 35.95 17.69 -0.13
C VAL A 741 36.81 16.57 0.46
N LEU A 742 36.30 15.34 0.54
CA LEU A 742 37.10 14.19 0.96
C LEU A 742 38.27 13.93 0.03
N GLY A 743 38.04 13.99 -1.29
CA GLY A 743 39.11 13.89 -2.29
C GLY A 743 40.16 14.97 -2.11
N PHE A 744 39.73 16.24 -1.98
CA PHE A 744 40.63 17.36 -1.72
C PHE A 744 41.50 17.17 -0.47
N VAL A 745 40.92 16.70 0.63
CA VAL A 745 41.68 16.47 1.88
C VAL A 745 42.69 15.33 1.71
N GLN A 746 42.32 14.24 1.05
CA GLN A 746 43.22 13.10 0.82
C GLN A 746 44.36 13.43 -0.13
N ASP A 747 44.05 14.12 -1.23
CA ASP A 747 44.98 14.30 -2.34
C ASP A 747 45.87 15.52 -2.10
N TRP A 748 45.29 16.65 -1.67
CA TRP A 748 45.95 17.95 -1.64
C TRP A 748 46.21 18.48 -0.22
N CYS A 749 45.77 17.78 0.83
CA CYS A 749 46.00 18.22 2.22
C CYS A 749 46.80 17.19 3.04
N CYS A 750 47.48 17.68 4.08
CA CYS A 750 48.12 16.86 5.10
C CYS A 750 47.54 17.22 6.47
N ILE A 751 47.06 16.22 7.20
CA ILE A 751 46.48 16.40 8.53
C ILE A 751 47.59 16.23 9.58
N THR A 752 48.06 17.36 10.11
CA THR A 752 49.24 17.43 11.00
C THR A 752 48.99 18.39 12.15
N GLU A 753 49.30 17.95 13.37
CA GLU A 753 49.09 18.75 14.58
C GLU A 753 49.85 20.08 14.56
N ASN A 754 49.31 21.08 15.26
CA ASN A 754 49.93 22.40 15.47
C ASN A 754 50.16 23.23 14.19
N THR A 755 49.50 22.86 13.09
CA THR A 755 49.50 23.65 11.86
C THR A 755 48.26 24.53 11.75
N ARG A 756 48.36 25.62 10.98
CA ARG A 756 47.24 26.56 10.74
C ARG A 756 47.24 27.02 9.29
N THR A 757 46.10 26.90 8.62
CA THR A 757 45.92 27.37 7.24
C THR A 757 44.78 28.37 7.16
N ASP A 758 44.93 29.47 6.40
CA ASP A 758 43.85 30.44 6.21
C ASP A 758 42.67 29.79 5.47
N ILE A 759 41.44 29.98 5.98
CA ILE A 759 40.22 29.46 5.35
C ILE A 759 40.11 29.92 3.89
N LYS A 760 40.50 31.15 3.58
CA LYS A 760 40.42 31.69 2.23
C LYS A 760 41.33 30.90 1.28
N ASP A 761 42.55 30.62 1.70
CA ASP A 761 43.53 29.89 0.91
C ASP A 761 43.08 28.44 0.74
N LEU A 762 42.65 27.80 1.83
CA LEU A 762 42.17 26.42 1.80
C LEU A 762 40.93 26.26 0.89
N TYR A 763 39.97 27.19 0.97
CA TYR A 763 38.80 27.19 0.11
C TYR A 763 39.14 27.52 -1.36
N ALA A 764 40.11 28.41 -1.61
CA ALA A 764 40.58 28.70 -2.96
C ALA A 764 41.24 27.46 -3.60
N GLN A 765 42.06 26.74 -2.84
CA GLN A 765 42.65 25.48 -3.32
C GLN A 765 41.60 24.40 -3.53
N PHE A 766 40.59 24.30 -2.66
CA PHE A 766 39.46 23.39 -2.91
C PHE A 766 38.72 23.74 -4.21
N LYS A 767 38.44 25.01 -4.49
CA LYS A 767 37.80 25.40 -5.77
C LYS A 767 38.66 25.01 -6.97
N ARG A 768 39.97 25.19 -6.85
CA ARG A 768 40.94 24.81 -7.88
C ARG A 768 40.92 23.29 -8.09
N TYR A 769 41.09 22.50 -7.02
CA TYR A 769 40.98 21.04 -7.05
C TYR A 769 39.66 20.58 -7.68
N ALA A 770 38.53 21.16 -7.25
CA ALA A 770 37.22 20.82 -7.77
C ALA A 770 37.12 21.13 -9.28
N SER A 771 37.66 22.25 -9.73
CA SER A 771 37.69 22.60 -11.16
C SER A 771 38.59 21.66 -11.97
N GLU A 772 39.79 21.36 -11.48
CA GLU A 772 40.77 20.49 -12.16
C GLU A 772 40.27 19.05 -12.28
N ASN A 773 39.46 18.59 -11.32
CA ASN A 773 38.90 17.23 -11.31
C ASN A 773 37.44 17.16 -11.80
N GLY A 774 36.91 18.25 -12.37
CA GLY A 774 35.55 18.27 -12.95
C GLY A 774 34.39 18.18 -11.93
N PHE A 775 34.65 18.49 -10.66
CA PHE A 775 33.64 18.54 -9.59
C PHE A 775 32.91 19.88 -9.53
N LYS A 776 31.64 19.84 -9.09
CA LYS A 776 30.87 21.06 -8.80
C LYS A 776 31.43 21.71 -7.54
N GLN A 777 31.78 22.99 -7.63
CA GLN A 777 32.27 23.76 -6.48
C GLN A 777 31.17 23.93 -5.44
N LEU A 778 31.46 23.55 -4.19
CA LEU A 778 30.63 23.89 -3.04
C LEU A 778 30.80 25.36 -2.68
N ASN A 779 29.77 25.97 -2.10
CA ASN A 779 29.92 27.26 -1.44
C ASN A 779 30.79 27.11 -0.17
N ARG A 780 31.25 28.24 0.38
CA ARG A 780 32.19 28.23 1.50
C ARG A 780 31.61 27.57 2.75
N GLU A 781 30.34 27.78 3.07
CA GLU A 781 29.69 27.18 4.24
C GLU A 781 29.60 25.65 4.14
N ASN A 782 29.13 25.13 3.00
CA ASN A 782 29.05 23.69 2.74
C ASN A 782 30.44 23.05 2.70
N PHE A 783 31.43 23.72 2.10
CA PHE A 783 32.83 23.26 2.15
C PHE A 783 33.31 23.12 3.60
N MET A 784 33.10 24.14 4.44
CA MET A 784 33.56 24.11 5.83
C MET A 784 32.86 23.02 6.66
N ARG A 785 31.56 22.79 6.43
CA ARG A 785 30.81 21.71 7.11
C ARG A 785 31.35 20.33 6.75
N GLU A 786 31.65 20.10 5.47
CA GLU A 786 32.19 18.84 4.99
C GLU A 786 33.66 18.63 5.37
N LEU A 787 34.44 19.70 5.48
CA LEU A 787 35.88 19.67 5.75
C LEU A 787 36.21 18.96 7.08
N GLU A 788 35.47 19.26 8.15
CA GLU A 788 35.69 18.61 9.45
C GLU A 788 35.43 17.10 9.35
N THR A 789 34.34 16.71 8.70
CA THR A 789 33.97 15.30 8.51
C THR A 789 34.99 14.57 7.64
N ALA A 790 35.45 15.20 6.57
CA ALA A 790 36.48 14.67 5.68
C ALA A 790 37.82 14.48 6.40
N ALA A 791 38.24 15.44 7.21
CA ALA A 791 39.49 15.35 7.96
C ALA A 791 39.48 14.21 8.99
N ARG A 792 38.38 14.06 9.75
CA ARG A 792 38.21 12.94 10.69
C ARG A 792 38.25 11.57 10.01
N LYS A 793 37.74 11.46 8.78
CA LYS A 793 37.81 10.23 7.97
C LYS A 793 39.22 9.89 7.51
N VAL A 794 40.11 10.88 7.38
CA VAL A 794 41.53 10.66 7.04
C VAL A 794 42.36 10.38 8.29
N ARG A 795 42.03 11.02 9.42
CA ARG A 795 42.72 10.83 10.70
C ARG A 795 41.74 11.01 11.87
N GLU A 796 41.47 9.93 12.60
CA GLU A 796 40.38 9.83 13.58
C GLU A 796 40.60 10.71 14.83
N ASP A 797 41.87 10.96 15.18
CA ASP A 797 42.34 11.81 16.28
C ASP A 797 42.42 13.30 15.91
N ALA A 798 42.32 13.65 14.63
CA ALA A 798 42.46 15.03 14.17
C ALA A 798 41.15 15.80 14.24
N ALA A 799 41.01 16.64 15.27
CA ALA A 799 40.00 17.68 15.30
C ALA A 799 40.47 18.90 14.51
N VAL A 800 39.90 19.10 13.33
CA VAL A 800 40.08 20.33 12.55
C VAL A 800 39.17 21.41 13.15
N ARG A 801 39.75 22.51 13.64
CA ARG A 801 39.00 23.59 14.31
C ARG A 801 39.20 24.92 13.63
N VAL A 802 38.13 25.71 13.55
CA VAL A 802 38.20 27.09 13.07
C VAL A 802 38.53 28.00 14.24
N THR A 803 39.64 28.73 14.15
CA THR A 803 40.03 29.74 15.12
C THR A 803 40.14 31.12 14.49
N ARG A 804 40.05 32.15 15.31
CA ARG A 804 40.17 33.54 14.87
C ARG A 804 41.15 34.33 15.75
N PRO A 805 42.45 33.96 15.72
CA PRO A 805 43.46 34.64 16.53
C PRO A 805 43.69 36.07 16.05
N ARG A 806 44.13 36.94 16.97
CA ARG A 806 44.54 38.32 16.67
C ARG A 806 45.98 38.30 16.17
N SER A 807 46.23 38.75 14.94
CA SER A 807 47.58 38.84 14.40
C SER A 807 48.33 40.04 14.96
N ALA A 808 49.66 40.03 14.82
CA ALA A 808 50.55 41.13 15.22
C ALA A 808 50.17 42.48 14.57
N ASN A 809 49.49 42.43 13.41
CA ASN A 809 49.10 43.61 12.62
C ASN A 809 47.65 44.05 12.94
N GLY A 810 47.03 43.49 13.98
CA GLY A 810 45.65 43.77 14.38
C GLY A 810 44.57 43.05 13.56
N ALA A 811 44.94 42.32 12.50
CA ALA A 811 44.01 41.55 11.69
C ALA A 811 43.48 40.31 12.44
N ARG A 812 42.31 39.81 12.04
CA ARG A 812 41.66 38.63 12.63
C ARG A 812 41.29 37.61 11.55
N PRO A 813 42.28 36.92 10.95
CA PRO A 813 42.04 35.90 9.92
C PRO A 813 41.28 34.71 10.52
N TYR A 814 40.51 34.01 9.68
CA TYR A 814 39.93 32.73 10.06
C TYR A 814 40.92 31.63 9.67
N LEU A 815 41.46 30.94 10.67
CA LEU A 815 42.42 29.87 10.48
C LEU A 815 41.77 28.53 10.77
N VAL A 816 42.17 27.52 10.00
CA VAL A 816 41.82 26.13 10.23
C VAL A 816 43.03 25.43 10.83
N GLU A 817 42.87 24.87 12.03
CA GLU A 817 43.93 24.16 12.73
C GLU A 817 44.06 22.70 12.24
N ASN A 818 45.27 22.18 12.34
CA ASN A 818 45.63 20.78 12.09
C ASN A 818 45.51 20.29 10.64
N ILE A 819 45.50 21.22 9.68
CA ILE A 819 45.47 20.93 8.24
C ILE A 819 46.38 21.89 7.50
N VAL A 820 47.16 21.36 6.56
CA VAL A 820 47.98 22.13 5.60
C VAL A 820 47.77 21.62 4.19
N ILE A 821 47.92 22.52 3.22
CA ILE A 821 47.94 22.14 1.80
C ILE A 821 49.31 21.50 1.52
N LYS A 822 49.33 20.33 0.88
CA LYS A 822 50.57 19.68 0.43
C LYS A 822 51.27 20.64 -0.54
N ALA A 823 52.57 20.83 -0.37
CA ALA A 823 53.36 21.54 -1.36
C ALA A 823 53.21 20.79 -2.70
N VAL A 824 52.61 21.45 -3.69
CA VAL A 824 52.62 20.96 -5.06
C VAL A 824 54.09 20.99 -5.48
N THR A 825 54.76 19.84 -5.49
CA THR A 825 55.95 19.70 -6.32
C THR A 825 55.45 19.87 -7.74
N GLU A 826 55.75 21.03 -8.33
CA GLU A 826 55.62 21.24 -9.76
C GLU A 826 56.45 20.16 -10.45
N THR A 827 55.81 19.05 -10.84
CA THR A 827 56.35 18.19 -11.88
C THR A 827 56.23 18.98 -13.18
N VAL A 828 57.37 19.56 -13.55
CA VAL A 828 57.67 20.24 -14.82
C VAL A 828 57.31 19.36 -16.01
#